data_AF-A0A412D6N0-F1
#
_entry.id   AF-A0A412D6N0-F1
#
_cell.length_a   1.000
_cell.length_b   1.000
_cell.length_c   1.000
_cell.angle_alpha   90.00
_cell.angle_beta   90.00
_cell.angle_gamma   90.00
#
_symmetry.space_group_name_H-M   'P 1'
#
loop_
_entity.id
_entity.type
_entity.pdbx_description
1 polymer ?
#
loop_
_entity_poly.entity_id
_entity_poly.type
_entity_poly.pdbx_seq_one_letter_code
_entity_poly.pdbx_strand_id
1 'polypeptide(L)'
;MKNKILFGIMALVTGVFMAGCSDDDYAISTQPLLTDNSVVTGSADVTATSATLHGTVSGLGGQASSAYTTGFNYGEDADALTEKVTATGGENFSATVAGSVNQTIYYQAYVTLQGKVTYTGEVRSLVLTNARATTGDATHAGANGITLAGSLADFPADAESGIMVSGVAGTENVRAGVRVATVPKDSYTVEVEGLMPGTTYYYVAYLDLGAGLVYGNVKSFTTDTQTFDLDNDLVDLGLSTKWAKYNVGASSESEIGGLFGFGDMTGFNTSLDPAQYASADVYKTALDVAYKAFEGKVTMPTIAEFEELFTLCSKEWTEVDGVSGYKLTGPNGNSIFLPAAGSRTQAVAEGVGTEGYYLSGSINSSDSRFAMSYHFNAGAGRRTTTPVYQALAVRPVSTAKNVRFDKTLLYGKWYIDNGQDGKQHVFEGPFTQWGDTDSWATVSNGQPNIEQQIHWEMGTNNEWIGYTYGKDYGYMEFFEDGTVNIHRVTEEGVPTDETGKYTIDEANKVIDIDIDVLCANTWVAGKSGKLNILTLTSDGLQIALPNGDDYAYSVNYYSQRKAEADAMIPVSLLCVGSDWKGTWGTVVRQIDPTKLDGQHTFTYEGACSGAMVFALDFQGLASKYPNVFVRIDEMKCDGNAIQFNANNFFYGDIENNGNYRIELFNIWGKGAAGDKVLNSAFSDSQNIGSDPAFNFEGNLEITCTIITGVEVARAYTPNFVTINPDWGGDWAYNQGATFNVKYENFQYSIENPIFDIKYESANHAAGAIMTFVQVDDIFRYFPKMHAELDNLYLDDAEVTGYDATKVVDSNDGNNYRLELWNCYGKTKDIGCAFGTPEGDVIKELGFNSSIKVKFTLHSLFAVPQW
;
A
#
# COMPACT_ATOMS: atom_id res chain seq x y z
N MET A 1 -1.05 -5.04 43.75
CA MET A 1 -2.21 -5.16 44.67
C MET A 1 -3.38 -4.38 44.07
N LYS A 2 -4.40 -5.13 43.62
CA LYS A 2 -5.81 -4.79 43.37
C LYS A 2 -6.16 -3.45 42.68
N ASN A 3 -6.18 -3.50 41.35
CA ASN A 3 -7.18 -2.81 40.53
C ASN A 3 -8.56 -3.46 40.76
N LYS A 4 -9.60 -2.65 40.94
CA LYS A 4 -11.00 -3.08 40.81
C LYS A 4 -11.76 -2.04 40.00
N ILE A 5 -11.84 -2.31 38.70
CA ILE A 5 -12.93 -1.88 37.83
C ILE A 5 -14.12 -2.77 38.19
N LEU A 6 -15.20 -2.20 38.72
CA LEU A 6 -16.44 -2.93 38.99
C LEU A 6 -17.38 -2.72 37.80
N PHE A 7 -17.43 -3.74 36.94
CA PHE A 7 -18.55 -4.01 36.05
C PHE A 7 -19.82 -4.21 36.88
N GLY A 8 -20.85 -3.41 36.62
CA GLY A 8 -22.21 -3.64 37.09
C GLY A 8 -22.97 -4.55 36.14
N ILE A 9 -23.13 -5.83 36.49
CA ILE A 9 -24.15 -6.72 35.90
C ILE A 9 -24.73 -7.59 37.04
N MET A 10 -26.03 -7.89 36.92
CA MET A 10 -26.84 -8.93 37.60
C MET A 10 -27.53 -8.56 38.92
N ALA A 11 -28.80 -8.16 38.81
CA ALA A 11 -29.88 -8.72 39.62
C ALA A 11 -30.72 -9.59 38.66
N LEU A 12 -30.55 -10.92 38.60
CA LEU A 12 -31.14 -11.92 39.50
C LEU A 12 -32.62 -11.66 39.78
N VAL A 13 -33.52 -12.17 38.94
CA VAL A 13 -34.57 -13.15 39.32
C VAL A 13 -35.02 -13.88 38.04
N THR A 14 -34.71 -15.17 37.96
CA THR A 14 -35.41 -16.12 37.08
C THR A 14 -36.45 -16.87 37.91
N GLY A 15 -37.72 -16.74 37.56
CA GLY A 15 -38.78 -17.74 37.75
C GLY A 15 -39.57 -17.72 39.06
N VAL A 16 -40.91 -17.52 38.97
CA VAL A 16 -41.91 -18.62 39.06
C VAL A 16 -43.35 -18.07 39.34
N PHE A 17 -44.25 -18.39 38.39
CA PHE A 17 -45.73 -18.57 38.39
C PHE A 17 -46.77 -17.42 38.50
N MET A 18 -47.48 -17.27 37.36
CA MET A 18 -48.94 -17.35 37.15
C MET A 18 -49.82 -16.09 37.10
N ALA A 19 -50.39 -15.94 35.89
CA ALA A 19 -51.76 -15.52 35.52
C ALA A 19 -52.08 -14.02 35.34
N GLY A 20 -52.37 -13.66 34.08
CA GLY A 20 -53.15 -12.48 33.70
C GLY A 20 -52.78 -11.92 32.33
N CYS A 21 -53.52 -12.27 31.28
CA CYS A 21 -53.33 -11.87 29.89
C CYS A 21 -53.31 -10.35 29.66
N SER A 22 -52.42 -9.86 28.79
CA SER A 22 -52.76 -9.18 27.51
C SER A 22 -51.48 -8.71 26.80
N ASP A 23 -51.55 -8.69 25.47
CA ASP A 23 -50.50 -8.34 24.51
C ASP A 23 -49.63 -7.15 24.92
N ASP A 24 -48.31 -7.36 24.91
CA ASP A 24 -47.30 -6.44 24.40
C ASP A 24 -45.95 -7.19 24.41
N ASP A 25 -45.43 -7.49 23.23
CA ASP A 25 -44.08 -8.03 23.06
C ASP A 25 -43.04 -6.97 23.48
N TYR A 26 -42.64 -6.98 24.75
CA TYR A 26 -41.50 -6.18 25.22
C TYR A 26 -40.21 -6.83 24.74
N ALA A 27 -39.69 -6.38 23.59
CA ALA A 27 -38.30 -6.59 23.26
C ALA A 27 -37.44 -5.89 24.32
N ILE A 28 -36.84 -6.66 25.24
CA ILE A 28 -35.86 -6.14 26.20
C ILE A 28 -34.64 -5.68 25.38
N SER A 29 -34.47 -4.36 25.22
CA SER A 29 -33.25 -3.80 24.65
C SER A 29 -32.06 -4.22 25.50
N THR A 30 -31.12 -4.95 24.91
CA THR A 30 -29.86 -5.34 25.54
C THR A 30 -28.81 -4.22 25.50
N GLN A 31 -29.11 -3.12 24.80
CA GLN A 31 -28.29 -1.92 24.73
C GLN A 31 -28.88 -0.85 25.67
N PRO A 32 -28.09 -0.26 26.60
CA PRO A 32 -28.56 0.81 27.46
C PRO A 32 -28.93 2.04 26.63
N LEU A 33 -30.09 2.65 26.93
CA LEU A 33 -30.59 3.83 26.21
C LEU A 33 -29.67 5.05 26.38
N LEU A 34 -29.09 5.21 27.58
CA LEU A 34 -28.13 6.25 27.92
C LEU A 34 -26.87 5.62 28.50
N THR A 35 -25.73 6.27 28.25
CA THR A 35 -24.43 5.97 28.85
C THR A 35 -24.04 7.07 29.84
N ASP A 36 -22.98 6.86 30.62
CA ASP A 36 -22.52 7.84 31.62
C ASP A 36 -22.14 9.20 30.99
N ASN A 37 -21.81 9.24 29.70
CA ASN A 37 -21.46 10.46 28.95
C ASN A 37 -22.64 11.04 28.16
N SER A 38 -23.84 10.47 28.29
CA SER A 38 -25.00 10.92 27.52
C SER A 38 -25.56 12.25 27.99
N VAL A 39 -25.28 12.70 29.22
CA VAL A 39 -25.80 13.96 29.78
C VAL A 39 -24.67 14.98 29.90
N VAL A 40 -24.84 16.17 29.33
CA VAL A 40 -23.86 17.25 29.37
C VAL A 40 -24.43 18.45 30.11
N THR A 41 -23.72 18.89 31.16
CA THR A 41 -23.99 20.17 31.83
C THR A 41 -23.45 21.31 30.96
N GLY A 42 -24.35 22.11 30.40
CA GLY A 42 -24.01 23.24 29.55
C GLY A 42 -23.68 24.52 30.32
N SER A 43 -23.52 25.62 29.59
CA SER A 43 -23.26 26.95 30.12
C SER A 43 -24.49 27.55 30.85
N ALA A 44 -24.33 28.74 31.43
CA ALA A 44 -25.40 29.46 32.08
C ALA A 44 -25.44 30.93 31.63
N ASP A 45 -26.65 31.48 31.51
CA ASP A 45 -26.88 32.90 31.27
C ASP A 45 -27.22 33.58 32.60
N VAL A 46 -26.34 34.46 33.08
CA VAL A 46 -26.44 35.05 34.42
C VAL A 46 -26.99 36.47 34.40
N THR A 47 -27.70 36.81 35.46
CA THR A 47 -28.04 38.17 35.87
C THR A 47 -27.60 38.38 37.32
N ALA A 48 -27.84 39.56 37.88
CA ALA A 48 -27.52 39.85 39.27
C ALA A 48 -28.33 39.00 40.29
N THR A 49 -29.46 38.41 39.89
CA THR A 49 -30.37 37.72 40.83
C THR A 49 -30.87 36.36 40.32
N SER A 50 -30.48 35.94 39.13
CA SER A 50 -30.88 34.64 38.58
C SER A 50 -29.93 34.16 37.50
N ALA A 51 -29.87 32.85 37.30
CA ALA A 51 -29.15 32.22 36.20
C ALA A 51 -30.05 31.23 35.47
N THR A 52 -30.04 31.27 34.14
CA THR A 52 -30.64 30.23 33.30
C THR A 52 -29.58 29.20 32.95
N LEU A 53 -29.72 27.99 33.45
CA LEU A 53 -28.83 26.86 33.26
C LEU A 53 -29.22 26.08 32.01
N HIS A 54 -28.24 25.68 31.20
CA HIS A 54 -28.45 24.89 29.98
C HIS A 54 -27.86 23.48 30.12
N GLY A 55 -28.51 22.50 29.49
CA GLY A 55 -28.09 21.10 29.52
C GLY A 55 -28.55 20.37 28.28
N THR A 56 -27.79 19.33 27.91
CA THR A 56 -28.14 18.48 26.77
C THR A 56 -28.06 17.00 27.12
N VAL A 57 -28.80 16.17 26.38
CA VAL A 57 -28.76 14.72 26.50
C VAL A 57 -28.88 14.05 25.13
N SER A 58 -27.98 13.12 24.83
CA SER A 58 -28.00 12.30 23.62
C SER A 58 -28.70 10.96 23.88
N GLY A 59 -29.52 10.50 22.92
CA GLY A 59 -30.18 9.17 22.98
C GLY A 59 -31.63 9.17 23.45
N LEU A 60 -32.27 10.34 23.64
CA LEU A 60 -33.70 10.42 23.97
C LEU A 60 -34.63 10.46 22.74
N GLY A 61 -34.08 10.46 21.53
CA GLY A 61 -34.83 10.43 20.27
C GLY A 61 -35.94 9.37 20.25
N GLY A 62 -37.19 9.81 20.04
CA GLY A 62 -38.36 8.93 19.97
C GLY A 62 -38.97 8.52 21.31
N GLN A 63 -38.43 8.95 22.45
CA GLN A 63 -39.02 8.69 23.77
C GLN A 63 -40.16 9.68 24.08
N ALA A 64 -41.23 9.18 24.70
CA ALA A 64 -42.31 10.03 25.20
C ALA A 64 -41.77 10.94 26.33
N SER A 65 -42.21 12.20 26.38
CA SER A 65 -41.78 13.15 27.42
C SER A 65 -42.17 12.74 28.85
N SER A 66 -43.11 11.80 29.00
CA SER A 66 -43.46 11.18 30.28
C SER A 66 -42.49 10.08 30.73
N ALA A 67 -41.63 9.59 29.84
CA ALA A 67 -40.70 8.50 30.10
C ALA A 67 -39.40 8.97 30.77
N TYR A 68 -39.17 10.29 30.85
CA TYR A 68 -37.98 10.86 31.47
C TYR A 68 -38.25 12.20 32.15
N THR A 69 -37.31 12.67 32.95
CA THR A 69 -37.32 14.02 33.55
C THR A 69 -35.92 14.59 33.49
N THR A 70 -35.78 15.80 32.94
CA THR A 70 -34.51 16.53 32.88
C THR A 70 -34.49 17.65 33.93
N GLY A 71 -33.31 18.08 34.36
CA GLY A 71 -33.17 19.17 35.31
C GLY A 71 -31.74 19.38 35.77
N PHE A 72 -31.59 20.16 36.84
CA PHE A 72 -30.29 20.46 37.44
C PHE A 72 -30.32 20.26 38.95
N ASN A 73 -29.29 19.60 39.47
CA ASN A 73 -28.94 19.69 40.89
C ASN A 73 -28.05 20.92 41.08
N TYR A 74 -28.22 21.68 42.15
CA TYR A 74 -27.40 22.87 42.41
C TYR A 74 -27.19 23.12 43.90
N GLY A 75 -26.19 23.93 44.23
CA GLY A 75 -25.81 24.25 45.62
C GLY A 75 -24.70 25.30 45.72
N GLU A 76 -24.26 25.56 46.95
CA GLU A 76 -23.20 26.55 47.25
C GLU A 76 -21.79 25.93 47.23
N ASP A 77 -21.67 24.61 47.09
CA ASP A 77 -20.42 23.87 47.08
C ASP A 77 -20.46 22.76 46.01
N ALA A 78 -19.33 22.51 45.34
CA ALA A 78 -19.21 21.54 44.25
C ALA A 78 -19.54 20.10 44.68
N ASP A 79 -19.25 19.75 45.94
CA ASP A 79 -19.49 18.42 46.51
C ASP A 79 -20.86 18.31 47.21
N ALA A 80 -21.63 19.41 47.28
CA ALA A 80 -22.91 19.49 48.00
C ALA A 80 -24.03 20.15 47.18
N LEU A 81 -24.45 19.50 46.10
CA LEU A 81 -25.59 19.91 45.27
C LEU A 81 -26.92 19.47 45.89
N THR A 82 -27.34 20.13 46.97
CA THR A 82 -28.51 19.73 47.78
C THR A 82 -29.87 20.18 47.23
N GLU A 83 -29.88 21.13 46.29
CA GLU A 83 -31.11 21.65 45.68
C GLU A 83 -31.34 21.07 44.29
N LYS A 84 -32.59 21.10 43.81
CA LYS A 84 -32.98 20.50 42.53
C LYS A 84 -34.03 21.36 41.83
N VAL A 85 -33.83 21.60 40.53
CA VAL A 85 -34.79 22.28 39.67
C VAL A 85 -35.09 21.43 38.43
N THR A 86 -36.37 21.21 38.15
CA THR A 86 -36.81 20.53 36.93
C THR A 86 -36.68 21.48 35.74
N ALA A 87 -36.10 21.00 34.65
CA ALA A 87 -35.94 21.79 33.44
C ALA A 87 -37.13 21.66 32.48
N THR A 88 -37.23 22.63 31.58
CA THR A 88 -38.14 22.57 30.42
C THR A 88 -37.32 22.23 29.18
N GLY A 89 -37.82 21.31 28.36
CA GLY A 89 -37.17 20.88 27.12
C GLY A 89 -37.13 19.37 26.96
N GLY A 90 -36.44 18.92 25.91
CA GLY A 90 -36.22 17.50 25.61
C GLY A 90 -34.73 17.19 25.64
N GLU A 91 -34.15 16.88 24.48
CA GLU A 91 -32.70 16.67 24.33
C GLU A 91 -31.88 17.91 24.65
N ASN A 92 -32.42 19.11 24.40
CA ASN A 92 -31.90 20.36 24.93
C ASN A 92 -32.89 20.88 25.97
N PHE A 93 -32.41 21.18 27.17
CA PHE A 93 -33.25 21.61 28.29
C PHE A 93 -32.62 22.73 29.09
N SER A 94 -33.47 23.54 29.72
CA SER A 94 -33.02 24.65 30.56
C SER A 94 -33.91 24.86 31.79
N ALA A 95 -33.31 25.43 32.83
CA ALA A 95 -34.00 25.81 34.07
C ALA A 95 -33.44 27.14 34.59
N THR A 96 -34.25 27.91 35.31
CA THR A 96 -33.78 29.15 35.95
C THR A 96 -33.69 28.97 37.46
N VAL A 97 -32.55 29.33 38.03
CA VAL A 97 -32.31 29.39 39.48
C VAL A 97 -32.20 30.84 39.92
N ALA A 98 -32.72 31.16 41.11
CA ALA A 98 -32.66 32.50 41.70
C ALA A 98 -31.60 32.54 42.80
N GLY A 99 -31.02 33.72 43.03
CA GLY A 99 -30.03 33.94 44.08
C GLY A 99 -29.75 35.42 44.32
N SER A 100 -28.67 35.71 45.04
CA SER A 100 -28.23 37.08 45.34
C SER A 100 -27.05 37.50 44.47
N VAL A 101 -26.86 38.82 44.30
CA VAL A 101 -25.70 39.34 43.55
C VAL A 101 -24.40 38.92 44.22
N ASN A 102 -23.42 38.54 43.40
CA ASN A 102 -22.13 37.95 43.74
C ASN A 102 -22.19 36.57 44.41
N GLN A 103 -23.34 35.89 44.38
CA GLN A 103 -23.44 34.50 44.83
C GLN A 103 -22.87 33.56 43.78
N THR A 104 -21.97 32.67 44.21
CA THR A 104 -21.48 31.54 43.42
C THR A 104 -22.46 30.37 43.55
N ILE A 105 -22.84 29.77 42.42
CA ILE A 105 -23.72 28.60 42.39
C ILE A 105 -23.00 27.48 41.62
N TYR A 106 -22.95 26.29 42.21
CA TYR A 106 -22.51 25.07 41.54
C TYR A 106 -23.74 24.31 41.05
N TYR A 107 -23.67 23.73 39.85
CA TYR A 107 -24.80 23.05 39.23
C TYR A 107 -24.36 21.86 38.36
N GLN A 108 -25.26 20.89 38.22
CA GLN A 108 -25.04 19.66 37.47
C GLN A 108 -26.34 19.24 36.79
N ALA A 109 -26.30 19.05 35.47
CA ALA A 109 -27.42 18.53 34.71
C ALA A 109 -27.72 17.06 35.08
N TYR A 110 -29.00 16.69 35.11
CA TYR A 110 -29.42 15.30 35.29
C TYR A 110 -30.53 14.91 34.32
N VAL A 111 -30.59 13.62 34.01
CA VAL A 111 -31.73 12.98 33.33
C VAL A 111 -32.12 11.74 34.11
N THR A 112 -33.37 11.68 34.54
CA THR A 112 -33.94 10.52 35.22
C THR A 112 -34.89 9.77 34.29
N LEU A 113 -34.57 8.52 33.93
CA LEU A 113 -35.42 7.64 33.13
C LEU A 113 -36.45 6.93 34.02
N GLN A 114 -37.73 7.06 33.65
CA GLN A 114 -38.89 6.45 34.32
C GLN A 114 -38.92 6.63 35.85
N GLY A 115 -38.29 7.69 36.37
CA GLY A 115 -38.16 7.93 37.81
C GLY A 115 -37.22 6.97 38.57
N LYS A 116 -36.45 6.12 37.87
CA LYS A 116 -35.66 5.03 38.49
C LYS A 116 -34.16 5.18 38.34
N VAL A 117 -33.68 5.52 37.14
CA VAL A 117 -32.24 5.58 36.85
C VAL A 117 -31.88 7.03 36.51
N THR A 118 -30.89 7.59 37.19
CA THR A 118 -30.44 8.98 36.95
C THR A 118 -29.03 8.97 36.39
N TYR A 119 -28.86 9.69 35.28
CA TYR A 119 -27.58 10.00 34.68
C TYR A 119 -27.30 11.48 34.91
N THR A 120 -26.04 11.84 35.17
CA THR A 120 -25.64 13.21 35.50
C THR A 120 -24.47 13.65 34.65
N GLY A 121 -24.44 14.93 34.27
CA GLY A 121 -23.28 15.54 33.65
C GLY A 121 -22.20 15.95 34.66
N GLU A 122 -21.23 16.74 34.20
CA GLU A 122 -20.18 17.31 35.05
C GLU A 122 -20.72 18.46 35.94
N VAL A 123 -20.08 18.69 37.09
CA VAL A 123 -20.40 19.86 37.94
C VAL A 123 -19.74 21.10 37.35
N ARG A 124 -20.50 22.19 37.21
CA ARG A 124 -20.03 23.51 36.76
C ARG A 124 -20.34 24.59 37.80
N SER A 125 -19.67 25.73 37.72
CA SER A 125 -19.93 26.89 38.58
C SER A 125 -20.31 28.13 37.76
N LEU A 126 -21.02 29.04 38.41
CA LEU A 126 -21.33 30.39 37.90
C LEU A 126 -21.33 31.40 39.04
N VAL A 127 -21.29 32.69 38.69
CA VAL A 127 -21.49 33.80 39.64
C VAL A 127 -22.62 34.70 39.14
N LEU A 128 -23.60 34.98 40.00
CA LEU A 128 -24.64 35.97 39.73
C LEU A 128 -24.03 37.37 39.79
N THR A 129 -24.12 38.16 38.74
CA THR A 129 -23.36 39.42 38.64
C THR A 129 -24.08 40.48 37.82
N ASN A 130 -23.71 41.75 38.05
CA ASN A 130 -24.08 42.87 37.18
C ASN A 130 -23.17 43.00 35.95
N ALA A 131 -22.02 42.30 35.95
CA ALA A 131 -21.07 42.33 34.86
C ALA A 131 -21.71 41.84 33.56
N ARG A 132 -21.39 42.52 32.45
CA ARG A 132 -21.97 42.23 31.13
C ARG A 132 -20.89 42.17 30.07
N ALA A 133 -21.03 41.22 29.16
CA ALA A 133 -20.35 41.20 27.89
C ALA A 133 -21.36 41.47 26.77
N THR A 134 -20.98 42.26 25.78
CA THR A 134 -21.79 42.51 24.57
C THR A 134 -20.95 42.24 23.34
N THR A 135 -21.47 41.39 22.46
CA THR A 135 -20.83 41.06 21.18
C THR A 135 -21.13 42.15 20.15
N GLY A 136 -20.09 42.86 19.71
CA GLY A 136 -20.14 43.86 18.64
C GLY A 136 -20.27 43.23 17.26
N ASP A 137 -20.34 44.04 16.22
CA ASP A 137 -20.38 43.53 14.83
C ASP A 137 -18.97 43.17 14.34
N ALA A 138 -18.92 42.27 13.36
CA ALA A 138 -17.71 41.95 12.63
C ALA A 138 -17.45 43.04 11.57
N THR A 139 -16.21 43.48 11.46
CA THR A 139 -15.77 44.50 10.49
C THR A 139 -14.55 44.00 9.72
N HIS A 140 -14.35 44.47 8.49
CA HIS A 140 -13.20 44.09 7.64
C HIS A 140 -13.08 42.57 7.37
N ALA A 141 -14.16 41.94 6.88
CA ALA A 141 -14.10 40.55 6.44
C ALA A 141 -13.25 40.46 5.17
N GLY A 142 -12.08 39.83 5.25
CA GLY A 142 -11.34 39.35 4.09
C GLY A 142 -11.57 37.86 3.88
N ALA A 143 -10.88 37.28 2.90
CA ALA A 143 -10.98 35.83 2.66
C ALA A 143 -10.39 34.99 3.81
N ASN A 144 -9.43 35.55 4.55
CA ASN A 144 -8.65 34.81 5.55
C ASN A 144 -8.57 35.49 6.92
N GLY A 145 -9.23 36.63 7.12
CA GLY A 145 -9.19 37.38 8.37
C GLY A 145 -10.42 38.25 8.62
N ILE A 146 -10.62 38.64 9.88
CA ILE A 146 -11.74 39.48 10.33
C ILE A 146 -11.36 40.27 11.59
N THR A 147 -11.94 41.46 11.76
CA THR A 147 -11.91 42.20 13.02
C THR A 147 -13.24 42.05 13.75
N LEU A 148 -13.23 41.49 14.97
CA LEU A 148 -14.41 41.28 15.80
C LEU A 148 -14.43 42.27 16.97
N ALA A 149 -15.58 42.89 17.23
CA ALA A 149 -15.74 43.87 18.31
C ALA A 149 -16.46 43.29 19.53
N GLY A 150 -16.13 43.81 20.72
CA GLY A 150 -16.80 43.51 21.97
C GLY A 150 -16.77 44.69 22.94
N SER A 151 -17.67 44.66 23.92
CA SER A 151 -17.72 45.67 24.98
C SER A 151 -18.12 45.04 26.31
N LEU A 152 -17.54 45.55 27.40
CA LEU A 152 -17.77 45.06 28.76
C LEU A 152 -18.35 46.17 29.63
N ALA A 153 -19.13 45.79 30.63
CA ALA A 153 -19.61 46.71 31.67
C ALA A 153 -19.56 46.02 33.03
N ASP A 154 -19.34 46.82 34.08
CA ASP A 154 -19.34 46.38 35.49
C ASP A 154 -18.39 45.18 35.77
N PHE A 155 -17.25 45.12 35.06
CA PHE A 155 -16.26 44.04 35.18
C PHE A 155 -15.16 44.38 36.20
N PRO A 156 -14.61 43.39 36.93
CA PRO A 156 -13.53 43.61 37.88
C PRO A 156 -12.17 43.74 37.16
N ALA A 157 -11.19 44.34 37.85
CA ALA A 157 -9.88 44.67 37.26
C ALA A 157 -9.01 43.44 36.92
N ASP A 158 -9.29 42.29 37.52
CA ASP A 158 -8.60 41.02 37.36
C ASP A 158 -9.33 40.03 36.43
N ALA A 159 -10.42 40.46 35.79
CA ALA A 159 -11.13 39.61 34.83
C ALA A 159 -10.28 39.33 33.57
N GLU A 160 -10.59 38.24 32.88
CA GLU A 160 -10.13 37.99 31.52
C GLU A 160 -11.28 38.19 30.53
N SER A 161 -10.98 38.56 29.28
CA SER A 161 -12.02 38.79 28.28
C SER A 161 -11.53 38.49 26.89
N GLY A 162 -12.47 38.39 25.95
CA GLY A 162 -12.15 38.19 24.55
C GLY A 162 -13.36 37.76 23.76
N ILE A 163 -13.10 37.15 22.61
CA ILE A 163 -14.14 36.60 21.74
C ILE A 163 -13.87 35.12 21.52
N MET A 164 -14.90 34.31 21.70
CA MET A 164 -14.87 32.90 21.31
C MET A 164 -15.39 32.76 19.88
N VAL A 165 -14.71 31.96 19.06
CA VAL A 165 -15.06 31.73 17.66
C VAL A 165 -15.22 30.23 17.40
N SER A 166 -16.26 29.86 16.65
CA SER A 166 -16.55 28.48 16.27
C SER A 166 -16.95 28.39 14.79
N GLY A 167 -16.53 27.30 14.15
CA GLY A 167 -17.00 26.93 12.82
C GLY A 167 -18.38 26.26 12.82
N VAL A 168 -18.96 25.99 13.99
CA VAL A 168 -20.23 25.27 14.15
C VAL A 168 -21.26 26.17 14.83
N ALA A 169 -22.47 26.21 14.26
CA ALA A 169 -23.58 26.97 14.82
C ALA A 169 -24.04 26.42 16.18
N GLY A 170 -24.73 27.25 16.96
CA GLY A 170 -25.37 26.87 18.21
C GLY A 170 -24.62 27.37 19.45
N THR A 171 -25.37 27.87 20.44
CA THR A 171 -24.83 28.62 21.58
C THR A 171 -23.70 27.88 22.31
N GLU A 172 -23.90 26.60 22.64
CA GLU A 172 -22.89 25.81 23.36
C GLU A 172 -21.65 25.54 22.50
N ASN A 173 -21.83 25.29 21.19
CA ASN A 173 -20.70 25.09 20.27
C ASN A 173 -19.85 26.36 20.11
N VAL A 174 -20.49 27.53 20.12
CA VAL A 174 -19.79 28.83 20.05
C VAL A 174 -19.07 29.13 21.37
N ARG A 175 -19.70 28.85 22.51
CA ARG A 175 -19.10 29.04 23.85
C ARG A 175 -17.99 28.03 24.17
N ALA A 176 -17.92 26.92 23.42
CA ALA A 176 -16.80 25.97 23.45
C ALA A 176 -15.72 26.24 22.38
N GLY A 177 -15.88 27.32 21.60
CA GLY A 177 -14.99 27.69 20.51
C GLY A 177 -13.60 28.16 20.96
N VAL A 178 -12.77 28.51 19.98
CA VAL A 178 -11.41 29.02 20.20
C VAL A 178 -11.48 30.40 20.87
N ARG A 179 -10.78 30.58 22.00
CA ARG A 179 -10.72 31.86 22.73
C ARG A 179 -9.66 32.78 22.13
N VAL A 180 -10.09 33.93 21.63
CA VAL A 180 -9.22 35.04 21.20
C VAL A 180 -9.21 36.07 22.32
N ALA A 181 -8.23 35.96 23.21
CA ALA A 181 -8.13 36.76 24.42
C ALA A 181 -7.71 38.21 24.12
N THR A 182 -8.18 39.14 24.95
CA THR A 182 -7.80 40.56 24.91
C THR A 182 -7.85 41.18 26.30
N VAL A 183 -7.27 42.37 26.43
CA VAL A 183 -7.30 43.12 27.68
C VAL A 183 -8.73 43.65 27.92
N PRO A 184 -9.34 43.38 29.10
CA PRO A 184 -10.68 43.87 29.42
C PRO A 184 -10.79 45.39 29.35
N LYS A 185 -11.78 45.88 28.59
CA LYS A 185 -12.06 47.31 28.36
C LYS A 185 -13.55 47.51 28.10
N ASP A 186 -14.03 48.74 28.31
CA ASP A 186 -15.38 49.15 27.96
C ASP A 186 -15.70 48.89 26.48
N SER A 187 -14.69 48.98 25.60
CA SER A 187 -14.77 48.53 24.21
C SER A 187 -13.42 48.02 23.72
N TYR A 188 -13.43 47.00 22.88
CA TYR A 188 -12.24 46.41 22.29
C TYR A 188 -12.55 45.79 20.93
N THR A 189 -11.48 45.54 20.16
CA THR A 189 -11.49 44.69 18.97
C THR A 189 -10.45 43.60 19.10
N VAL A 190 -10.67 42.49 18.39
CA VAL A 190 -9.68 41.41 18.21
C VAL A 190 -9.61 41.07 16.73
N GLU A 191 -8.40 40.82 16.24
CA GLU A 191 -8.18 40.28 14.90
C GLU A 191 -8.19 38.75 14.99
N VAL A 192 -8.86 38.11 14.02
CA VAL A 192 -8.87 36.66 13.86
C VAL A 192 -8.37 36.36 12.46
N GLU A 193 -7.24 35.68 12.39
CA GLU A 193 -6.56 35.29 11.14
C GLU A 193 -6.65 33.78 10.91
N GLY A 194 -6.15 33.30 9.77
CA GLY A 194 -6.13 31.87 9.45
C GLY A 194 -7.51 31.29 9.12
N LEU A 195 -8.47 32.15 8.73
CA LEU A 195 -9.82 31.72 8.39
C LEU A 195 -9.87 31.08 7.00
N MET A 196 -10.77 30.12 6.85
CA MET A 196 -11.02 29.49 5.55
C MET A 196 -11.86 30.45 4.66
N PRO A 197 -11.52 30.62 3.37
CA PRO A 197 -12.33 31.40 2.44
C PRO A 197 -13.76 30.88 2.29
N GLY A 198 -14.71 31.79 2.03
CA GLY A 198 -16.13 31.47 1.78
C GLY A 198 -16.84 30.71 2.91
N THR A 199 -16.36 30.82 4.15
CA THR A 199 -16.80 30.00 5.29
C THR A 199 -17.50 30.85 6.35
N THR A 200 -18.62 30.33 6.86
CA THR A 200 -19.39 31.00 7.91
C THR A 200 -18.90 30.60 9.29
N TYR A 201 -18.56 31.59 10.11
CA TYR A 201 -18.15 31.43 11.49
C TYR A 201 -19.13 32.10 12.45
N TYR A 202 -19.14 31.63 13.69
CA TYR A 202 -20.00 32.11 14.76
C TYR A 202 -19.15 32.56 15.93
N TYR A 203 -19.52 33.65 16.59
CA TYR A 203 -18.70 34.24 17.64
C TYR A 203 -19.51 34.89 18.76
N VAL A 204 -18.89 34.98 19.93
CA VAL A 204 -19.49 35.59 21.13
C VAL A 204 -18.42 36.27 21.99
N ALA A 205 -18.70 37.48 22.48
CA ALA A 205 -17.85 38.10 23.49
C ALA A 205 -18.00 37.37 24.84
N TYR A 206 -16.89 37.13 25.52
CA TYR A 206 -16.88 36.53 26.86
C TYR A 206 -16.16 37.43 27.87
N LEU A 207 -16.55 37.26 29.13
CA LEU A 207 -15.91 37.82 30.31
C LEU A 207 -15.77 36.69 31.34
N ASP A 208 -14.53 36.36 31.68
CA ASP A 208 -14.18 35.34 32.67
C ASP A 208 -13.92 36.01 34.03
N LEU A 209 -14.72 35.62 35.03
CA LEU A 209 -14.67 36.17 36.39
C LEU A 209 -13.94 35.22 37.36
N GLY A 210 -13.30 34.16 36.87
CA GLY A 210 -12.63 33.13 37.66
C GLY A 210 -13.57 32.09 38.29
N ALA A 211 -14.76 32.49 38.73
CA ALA A 211 -15.78 31.59 39.28
C ALA A 211 -16.95 31.31 38.29
N GLY A 212 -16.90 31.88 37.09
CA GLY A 212 -17.88 31.69 36.02
C GLY A 212 -17.66 32.62 34.83
N LEU A 213 -18.29 32.31 33.70
CA LEU A 213 -18.22 33.08 32.46
C LEU A 213 -19.53 33.84 32.20
N VAL A 214 -19.40 35.08 31.76
CA VAL A 214 -20.50 35.90 31.23
C VAL A 214 -20.33 36.02 29.72
N TYR A 215 -21.42 35.83 28.98
CA TYR A 215 -21.41 35.85 27.52
C TYR A 215 -22.28 36.96 26.97
N GLY A 216 -21.87 37.52 25.83
CA GLY A 216 -22.74 38.32 24.98
C GLY A 216 -23.68 37.46 24.12
N ASN A 217 -24.29 38.11 23.12
CA ASN A 217 -25.12 37.41 22.14
C ASN A 217 -24.25 36.74 21.06
N VAL A 218 -24.63 35.55 20.63
CA VAL A 218 -23.97 34.89 19.48
C VAL A 218 -24.28 35.67 18.20
N LYS A 219 -23.25 35.93 17.40
CA LYS A 219 -23.35 36.48 16.05
C LYS A 219 -22.61 35.58 15.06
N SER A 220 -22.75 35.87 13.77
CA SER A 220 -22.03 35.18 12.71
C SER A 220 -21.53 36.15 11.65
N PHE A 221 -20.57 35.69 10.86
CA PHE A 221 -20.08 36.34 9.65
C PHE A 221 -19.65 35.27 8.64
N THR A 222 -19.50 35.64 7.37
CA THR A 222 -18.98 34.78 6.31
C THR A 222 -17.76 35.48 5.71
N THR A 223 -16.65 34.76 5.59
CA THR A 223 -15.44 35.26 4.91
C THR A 223 -15.67 35.41 3.41
N ASP A 224 -14.94 36.31 2.78
CA ASP A 224 -14.93 36.43 1.32
C ASP A 224 -14.34 35.17 0.68
N THR A 225 -14.61 34.96 -0.61
CA THR A 225 -13.95 33.89 -1.38
C THR A 225 -12.54 34.31 -1.79
N GLN A 226 -11.66 33.35 -1.96
CA GLN A 226 -10.29 33.56 -2.46
C GLN A 226 -10.18 32.91 -3.84
N THR A 227 -9.73 33.67 -4.84
CA THR A 227 -9.40 33.10 -6.15
C THR A 227 -8.00 32.51 -6.09
N PHE A 228 -7.86 31.25 -6.51
CA PHE A 228 -6.57 30.58 -6.68
C PHE A 228 -6.22 30.51 -8.18
N ASP A 229 -5.09 31.12 -8.54
CA ASP A 229 -4.55 31.19 -9.88
C ASP A 229 -3.48 30.10 -10.07
N LEU A 230 -3.74 29.14 -10.95
CA LEU A 230 -2.84 28.01 -11.18
C LEU A 230 -1.47 28.41 -11.75
N ASP A 231 -1.39 29.53 -12.45
CA ASP A 231 -0.15 30.00 -13.08
C ASP A 231 0.68 30.84 -12.09
N ASN A 232 0.00 31.58 -11.23
CA ASN A 232 0.66 32.54 -10.34
C ASN A 232 0.80 32.05 -8.90
N ASP A 233 -0.03 31.14 -8.39
CA ASP A 233 -0.02 30.71 -6.99
C ASP A 233 0.67 29.36 -6.75
N LEU A 234 1.11 28.70 -7.82
CA LEU A 234 1.92 27.48 -7.78
C LEU A 234 3.37 27.73 -8.19
N VAL A 235 4.27 27.00 -7.57
CA VAL A 235 5.70 26.97 -7.91
C VAL A 235 6.08 25.55 -8.31
N ASP A 236 6.58 25.40 -9.54
CA ASP A 236 7.24 24.17 -9.95
C ASP A 236 8.65 24.14 -9.36
N LEU A 237 8.89 23.21 -8.45
CA LEU A 237 10.19 22.98 -7.80
C LEU A 237 11.02 21.90 -8.53
N GLY A 238 10.54 21.33 -9.63
CA GLY A 238 11.16 20.18 -10.30
C GLY A 238 10.88 18.86 -9.58
N LEU A 239 9.75 18.80 -8.85
CA LEU A 239 9.28 17.65 -8.08
C LEU A 239 8.08 16.99 -8.77
N SER A 240 7.52 15.94 -8.17
CA SER A 240 6.35 15.19 -8.68
C SER A 240 5.04 15.98 -8.71
N THR A 241 4.96 17.11 -8.01
CA THR A 241 3.82 18.03 -8.00
C THR A 241 4.30 19.48 -7.85
N LYS A 242 3.46 20.45 -8.23
CA LYS A 242 3.73 21.87 -7.97
C LYS A 242 3.24 22.23 -6.57
N TRP A 243 3.98 23.09 -5.88
CA TRP A 243 3.67 23.49 -4.50
C TRP A 243 3.08 24.90 -4.45
N ALA A 244 2.09 25.11 -3.60
CA ALA A 244 1.49 26.44 -3.43
C ALA A 244 2.46 27.42 -2.75
N LYS A 245 2.34 28.70 -3.12
CA LYS A 245 3.13 29.80 -2.55
C LYS A 245 2.82 30.12 -1.09
N TYR A 246 1.62 29.79 -0.62
CA TYR A 246 1.15 30.11 0.73
C TYR A 246 0.31 28.98 1.34
N ASN A 247 0.09 29.04 2.66
CA ASN A 247 -0.73 28.08 3.40
C ASN A 247 -2.23 28.30 3.14
N VAL A 248 -3.05 27.27 3.35
CA VAL A 248 -4.51 27.47 3.44
C VAL A 248 -4.79 28.45 4.57
N GLY A 249 -5.64 29.45 4.34
CA GLY A 249 -5.92 30.49 5.33
C GLY A 249 -4.89 31.63 5.36
N ALA A 250 -3.99 31.73 4.37
CA ALA A 250 -3.04 32.82 4.23
C ALA A 250 -3.31 33.64 2.95
N SER A 251 -2.97 34.93 3.01
CA SER A 251 -3.03 35.88 1.88
C SER A 251 -1.67 36.11 1.24
N SER A 252 -0.59 35.66 1.87
CA SER A 252 0.80 35.85 1.41
C SER A 252 1.71 34.70 1.82
N GLU A 253 2.91 34.63 1.24
CA GLU A 253 3.86 33.50 1.42
C GLU A 253 4.39 33.37 2.86
N SER A 254 4.53 34.51 3.56
CA SER A 254 5.10 34.61 4.91
C SER A 254 4.08 34.43 6.02
N GLU A 255 2.78 34.61 5.74
CA GLU A 255 1.70 34.36 6.69
C GLU A 255 1.60 32.88 7.08
N ILE A 256 1.41 32.61 8.37
CA ILE A 256 1.34 31.24 8.92
C ILE A 256 0.13 30.46 8.40
N GLY A 257 -0.94 31.15 8.00
CA GLY A 257 -2.21 30.56 7.58
C GLY A 257 -3.03 29.96 8.72
N GLY A 258 -4.06 29.20 8.35
CA GLY A 258 -4.93 28.51 9.29
C GLY A 258 -4.31 27.25 9.87
N LEU A 259 -4.72 26.90 11.09
CA LEU A 259 -4.39 25.64 11.74
C LEU A 259 -5.62 24.74 11.75
N PHE A 260 -5.51 23.58 11.10
CA PHE A 260 -6.63 22.67 10.88
C PHE A 260 -6.37 21.34 11.58
N GLY A 261 -7.37 20.83 12.32
CA GLY A 261 -7.38 19.42 12.71
C GLY A 261 -7.57 18.53 11.48
N PHE A 262 -7.27 17.25 11.59
CA PHE A 262 -7.33 16.34 10.44
C PHE A 262 -8.79 16.13 9.97
N GLY A 263 -9.12 16.66 8.79
CA GLY A 263 -10.50 16.71 8.27
C GLY A 263 -11.38 17.82 8.86
N ASP A 264 -10.82 18.75 9.64
CA ASP A 264 -11.53 19.94 10.12
C ASP A 264 -11.64 20.97 8.98
N MET A 265 -12.85 21.16 8.49
CA MET A 265 -13.16 22.08 7.38
C MET A 265 -13.36 23.53 7.82
N THR A 266 -12.98 23.89 9.04
CA THR A 266 -13.15 25.24 9.59
C THR A 266 -11.88 25.76 10.23
N GLY A 267 -11.06 24.88 10.81
CA GLY A 267 -9.88 25.24 11.60
C GLY A 267 -10.19 25.63 13.04
N PHE A 268 -11.44 25.47 13.49
CA PHE A 268 -11.92 25.89 14.81
C PHE A 268 -12.52 24.74 15.63
N ASN A 269 -12.33 23.48 15.22
CA ASN A 269 -12.64 22.36 16.09
C ASN A 269 -11.64 22.33 17.26
N THR A 270 -12.17 22.23 18.49
CA THR A 270 -11.40 22.20 19.75
C THR A 270 -11.57 20.87 20.50
N SER A 271 -12.33 19.93 19.95
CA SER A 271 -12.56 18.62 20.56
C SER A 271 -11.26 17.83 20.69
N LEU A 272 -11.07 17.13 21.81
CA LEU A 272 -10.01 16.13 21.98
C LEU A 272 -10.46 14.71 21.61
N ASP A 273 -11.73 14.53 21.27
CA ASP A 273 -12.26 13.23 20.84
C ASP A 273 -11.86 12.96 19.38
N PRO A 274 -11.00 11.95 19.11
CA PRO A 274 -10.60 11.60 17.75
C PRO A 274 -11.78 11.24 16.83
N ALA A 275 -12.92 10.81 17.37
CA ALA A 275 -14.10 10.48 16.57
C ALA A 275 -14.76 11.72 15.91
N GLN A 276 -14.38 12.93 16.33
CA GLN A 276 -14.81 14.19 15.72
C GLN A 276 -13.91 14.63 14.55
N TYR A 277 -12.95 13.80 14.15
CA TYR A 277 -11.98 14.06 13.09
C TYR A 277 -11.96 12.91 12.08
N ALA A 278 -11.31 13.12 10.94
CA ALA A 278 -11.16 12.08 9.93
C ALA A 278 -10.28 10.93 10.43
N SER A 279 -10.60 9.71 10.00
CA SER A 279 -9.90 8.47 10.37
C SER A 279 -9.34 7.71 9.15
N ALA A 280 -9.37 8.33 7.98
CA ALA A 280 -8.88 7.83 6.71
C ALA A 280 -8.16 8.97 5.96
N ASP A 281 -7.43 8.63 4.89
CA ASP A 281 -6.83 9.63 4.00
C ASP A 281 -7.88 10.66 3.54
N VAL A 282 -7.53 11.94 3.65
CA VAL A 282 -8.43 13.06 3.34
C VAL A 282 -8.12 13.73 2.02
N TYR A 283 -6.90 13.62 1.47
CA TYR A 283 -6.54 14.28 0.22
C TYR A 283 -7.51 13.90 -0.91
N LYS A 284 -7.92 14.90 -1.72
CA LYS A 284 -8.89 14.74 -2.83
C LYS A 284 -10.27 14.21 -2.40
N THR A 285 -10.65 14.37 -1.13
CA THR A 285 -11.98 14.02 -0.62
C THR A 285 -12.77 15.27 -0.20
N ALA A 286 -14.02 15.09 0.22
CA ALA A 286 -14.82 16.18 0.80
C ALA A 286 -14.26 16.74 2.11
N LEU A 287 -13.31 16.04 2.75
CA LEU A 287 -12.62 16.44 3.97
C LEU A 287 -11.22 17.04 3.70
N ASP A 288 -10.87 17.24 2.43
CA ASP A 288 -9.65 17.95 2.04
C ASP A 288 -9.88 19.46 2.12
N VAL A 289 -9.29 20.09 3.13
CA VAL A 289 -9.45 21.54 3.36
C VAL A 289 -8.89 22.39 2.21
N ALA A 290 -7.79 21.97 1.58
CA ALA A 290 -7.20 22.70 0.46
C ALA A 290 -8.07 22.54 -0.81
N TYR A 291 -8.55 21.33 -1.08
CA TYR A 291 -9.43 21.05 -2.21
C TYR A 291 -10.72 21.86 -2.12
N LYS A 292 -11.33 21.94 -0.94
CA LYS A 292 -12.54 22.76 -0.75
C LYS A 292 -12.24 24.26 -0.83
N ALA A 293 -11.14 24.73 -0.23
CA ALA A 293 -10.79 26.16 -0.24
C ALA A 293 -10.59 26.71 -1.65
N PHE A 294 -10.11 25.87 -2.58
CA PHE A 294 -9.66 26.30 -3.90
C PHE A 294 -10.31 25.50 -5.05
N GLU A 295 -11.55 25.06 -4.85
CA GLU A 295 -12.41 24.46 -5.90
C GLU A 295 -11.75 23.28 -6.65
N GLY A 296 -10.96 22.47 -5.94
CA GLY A 296 -10.31 21.27 -6.45
C GLY A 296 -9.03 21.48 -7.26
N LYS A 297 -8.59 22.73 -7.45
CA LYS A 297 -7.35 23.06 -8.16
C LYS A 297 -6.08 22.55 -7.45
N VAL A 298 -6.13 22.53 -6.13
CA VAL A 298 -5.07 22.02 -5.26
C VAL A 298 -5.64 21.04 -4.24
N THR A 299 -4.78 20.27 -3.60
CA THR A 299 -5.12 19.25 -2.61
C THR A 299 -4.14 19.33 -1.43
N MET A 300 -4.52 18.76 -0.29
CA MET A 300 -3.55 18.50 0.77
C MET A 300 -2.45 17.56 0.24
N PRO A 301 -1.16 17.85 0.49
CA PRO A 301 -0.09 16.96 0.07
C PRO A 301 -0.18 15.62 0.79
N THR A 302 0.14 14.55 0.09
CA THR A 302 0.41 13.24 0.68
C THR A 302 1.70 13.28 1.50
N ILE A 303 1.88 12.32 2.41
CA ILE A 303 3.13 12.23 3.17
C ILE A 303 4.35 11.98 2.25
N ALA A 304 4.17 11.25 1.15
CA ALA A 304 5.23 10.98 0.17
C ALA A 304 5.68 12.26 -0.57
N GLU A 305 4.77 13.17 -0.90
CA GLU A 305 5.12 14.46 -1.50
C GLU A 305 5.92 15.33 -0.52
N PHE A 306 5.58 15.33 0.78
CA PHE A 306 6.43 15.97 1.79
C PHE A 306 7.82 15.32 1.89
N GLU A 307 7.89 13.99 1.86
CA GLU A 307 9.17 13.28 1.86
C GLU A 307 10.00 13.66 0.64
N GLU A 308 9.41 13.75 -0.56
CA GLU A 308 10.06 14.21 -1.78
C GLU A 308 10.56 15.65 -1.63
N LEU A 309 9.69 16.58 -1.19
CA LEU A 309 10.02 17.99 -0.98
C LEU A 309 11.24 18.15 -0.09
N PHE A 310 11.23 17.52 1.09
CA PHE A 310 12.33 17.63 2.05
C PHE A 310 13.53 16.74 1.70
N THR A 311 13.43 15.79 0.77
CA THR A 311 14.60 14.99 0.35
C THR A 311 15.34 15.65 -0.80
N LEU A 312 14.60 16.19 -1.78
CA LEU A 312 15.17 16.70 -3.02
C LEU A 312 15.47 18.20 -3.00
N CYS A 313 14.82 18.97 -2.13
CA CYS A 313 15.10 20.41 -1.99
C CYS A 313 16.24 20.70 -1.01
N SER A 314 17.02 21.73 -1.33
CA SER A 314 17.89 22.37 -0.35
C SER A 314 17.07 23.20 0.65
N LYS A 315 17.52 23.27 1.91
CA LYS A 315 16.79 23.91 3.02
C LYS A 315 17.64 25.02 3.63
N GLU A 316 17.05 26.18 3.84
CA GLU A 316 17.67 27.32 4.52
C GLU A 316 16.69 27.87 5.55
N TRP A 317 17.09 27.87 6.84
CA TRP A 317 16.30 28.53 7.88
C TRP A 317 16.50 30.04 7.76
N THR A 318 15.42 30.77 7.52
CA THR A 318 15.46 32.22 7.27
C THR A 318 14.23 32.90 7.85
N GLU A 319 14.24 34.22 7.83
CA GLU A 319 13.11 35.07 8.17
C GLU A 319 12.60 35.77 6.91
N VAL A 320 11.29 35.76 6.69
CA VAL A 320 10.60 36.50 5.62
C VAL A 320 9.48 37.31 6.28
N ASP A 321 9.48 38.62 6.09
CA ASP A 321 8.53 39.57 6.71
C ASP A 321 8.38 39.43 8.23
N GLY A 322 9.48 39.11 8.93
CA GLY A 322 9.48 38.91 10.39
C GLY A 322 9.02 37.53 10.85
N VAL A 323 8.68 36.63 9.92
CA VAL A 323 8.27 35.26 10.20
C VAL A 323 9.41 34.30 9.90
N SER A 324 9.85 33.56 10.92
CA SER A 324 10.88 32.52 10.77
C SER A 324 10.31 31.26 10.10
N GLY A 325 11.12 30.56 9.30
CA GLY A 325 10.72 29.34 8.62
C GLY A 325 11.79 28.78 7.68
N TYR A 326 11.42 27.80 6.85
CA TYR A 326 12.31 27.23 5.85
C TYR A 326 12.05 27.80 4.47
N LYS A 327 13.11 28.32 3.83
CA LYS A 327 13.17 28.46 2.38
C LYS A 327 13.64 27.14 1.77
N LEU A 328 12.80 26.55 0.93
CA LEU A 328 13.06 25.30 0.23
C LEU A 328 13.32 25.60 -1.24
N THR A 329 14.48 25.22 -1.76
CA THR A 329 14.84 25.42 -3.18
C THR A 329 14.99 24.08 -3.87
N GLY A 330 14.15 23.85 -4.89
CA GLY A 330 14.07 22.58 -5.61
C GLY A 330 15.18 22.34 -6.62
N PRO A 331 15.27 21.13 -7.19
CA PRO A 331 16.31 20.78 -8.17
C PRO A 331 16.38 21.70 -9.39
N ASN A 332 15.28 22.34 -9.77
CA ASN A 332 15.23 23.28 -10.89
C ASN A 332 15.63 24.73 -10.52
N GLY A 333 15.96 25.00 -9.25
CA GLY A 333 16.39 26.32 -8.76
C GLY A 333 15.27 27.24 -8.28
N ASN A 334 13.99 26.88 -8.46
CA ASN A 334 12.87 27.64 -7.91
C ASN A 334 12.71 27.37 -6.40
N SER A 335 12.06 28.27 -5.67
CA SER A 335 11.92 28.15 -4.20
C SER A 335 10.54 28.52 -3.67
N ILE A 336 10.18 27.93 -2.53
CA ILE A 336 9.03 28.32 -1.69
C ILE A 336 9.49 28.61 -0.25
N PHE A 337 8.67 29.32 0.52
CA PHE A 337 8.86 29.53 1.96
C PHE A 337 7.77 28.83 2.77
N LEU A 338 8.18 28.03 3.77
CA LEU A 338 7.31 27.39 4.75
C LEU A 338 7.51 28.06 6.13
N PRO A 339 6.56 28.88 6.59
CA PRO A 339 6.58 29.48 7.92
C PRO A 339 6.66 28.42 9.04
N ALA A 340 7.34 28.76 10.13
CA ALA A 340 7.27 28.02 11.39
C ALA A 340 5.91 28.29 12.07
N ALA A 341 4.84 27.71 11.53
CA ALA A 341 3.45 28.02 11.87
C ALA A 341 2.99 27.56 13.27
N GLY A 342 3.79 26.77 13.98
CA GLY A 342 3.40 26.16 15.24
C GLY A 342 2.28 25.13 15.08
N SER A 343 1.61 24.82 16.18
CA SER A 343 0.43 23.94 16.22
C SER A 343 -0.57 24.42 17.26
N ARG A 344 -1.83 23.95 17.18
CA ARG A 344 -2.87 24.25 18.16
C ARG A 344 -3.48 22.97 18.72
N THR A 345 -3.64 22.90 20.04
CA THR A 345 -4.46 21.88 20.71
C THR A 345 -5.53 22.60 21.53
N GLN A 346 -6.81 22.23 21.35
CA GLN A 346 -7.94 22.98 21.91
C GLN A 346 -7.85 24.48 21.55
N ALA A 347 -7.76 25.38 22.54
CA ALA A 347 -7.64 26.82 22.32
C ALA A 347 -6.20 27.34 22.36
N VAL A 348 -5.20 26.50 22.60
CA VAL A 348 -3.81 26.92 22.85
C VAL A 348 -2.95 26.68 21.61
N ALA A 349 -2.36 27.74 21.08
CA ALA A 349 -1.37 27.69 20.01
C ALA A 349 0.05 27.77 20.60
N GLU A 350 0.95 26.92 20.13
CA GLU A 350 2.33 26.81 20.61
C GLU A 350 3.32 26.70 19.44
N GLY A 351 4.56 27.14 19.67
CA GLY A 351 5.67 26.95 18.72
C GLY A 351 5.67 27.88 17.51
N VAL A 352 4.79 28.88 17.44
CA VAL A 352 4.79 29.88 16.37
C VAL A 352 6.14 30.60 16.32
N GLY A 353 6.76 30.65 15.14
CA GLY A 353 8.08 31.22 14.90
C GLY A 353 9.25 30.29 15.24
N THR A 354 9.03 29.15 15.89
CA THR A 354 10.09 28.22 16.29
C THR A 354 9.94 26.82 15.71
N GLU A 355 8.71 26.37 15.51
CA GLU A 355 8.37 25.03 15.04
C GLU A 355 7.46 25.11 13.81
N GLY A 356 7.82 24.43 12.72
CA GLY A 356 6.97 24.22 11.55
C GLY A 356 6.27 22.88 11.63
N TYR A 357 4.98 22.88 11.91
CA TYR A 357 4.15 21.69 11.86
C TYR A 357 3.17 21.77 10.68
N TYR A 358 3.22 20.76 9.82
CA TYR A 358 2.44 20.71 8.59
C TYR A 358 1.71 19.38 8.46
N LEU A 359 0.40 19.44 8.27
CA LEU A 359 -0.42 18.27 7.99
C LEU A 359 -0.24 17.81 6.55
N SER A 360 -0.03 16.50 6.37
CA SER A 360 -0.34 15.84 5.11
C SER A 360 -1.80 15.40 5.10
N GLY A 361 -2.35 15.08 3.93
CA GLY A 361 -3.67 14.46 3.80
C GLY A 361 -3.67 12.96 4.12
N SER A 362 -2.55 12.37 4.55
CA SER A 362 -2.41 10.93 4.79
C SER A 362 -2.66 10.56 6.25
N ILE A 363 -3.46 9.54 6.50
CA ILE A 363 -3.65 8.96 7.84
C ILE A 363 -2.51 7.99 8.17
N ASN A 364 -2.21 7.79 9.46
CA ASN A 364 -1.37 6.67 9.86
C ASN A 364 -2.14 5.36 9.74
N SER A 365 -1.77 4.52 8.78
CA SER A 365 -2.41 3.21 8.53
C SER A 365 -2.32 2.23 9.71
N SER A 366 -1.38 2.44 10.63
CA SER A 366 -1.25 1.60 11.83
C SER A 366 -2.13 2.06 13.00
N ASP A 367 -2.54 3.33 13.03
CA ASP A 367 -3.41 3.90 14.06
C ASP A 367 -4.12 5.16 13.55
N SER A 368 -5.40 5.04 13.19
CA SER A 368 -6.21 6.11 12.60
C SER A 368 -6.54 7.26 13.55
N ARG A 369 -6.09 7.22 14.80
CA ARG A 369 -6.13 8.37 15.73
C ARG A 369 -5.00 9.37 15.48
N PHE A 370 -4.07 9.05 14.57
CA PHE A 370 -2.94 9.89 14.20
C PHE A 370 -2.90 10.13 12.69
N ALA A 371 -2.72 11.39 12.31
CA ALA A 371 -2.40 11.79 10.95
C ALA A 371 -0.87 11.75 10.72
N MET A 372 -0.48 11.59 9.47
CA MET A 372 0.90 11.78 9.05
C MET A 372 1.16 13.27 8.83
N SER A 373 2.30 13.75 9.33
CA SER A 373 2.67 15.16 9.26
C SER A 373 4.18 15.34 9.08
N TYR A 374 4.58 16.55 8.74
CA TYR A 374 5.98 16.94 8.70
C TYR A 374 6.27 17.99 9.78
N HIS A 375 7.34 17.78 10.53
CA HIS A 375 7.80 18.66 11.59
C HIS A 375 9.19 19.18 11.27
N PHE A 376 9.42 20.47 11.49
CA PHE A 376 10.75 21.04 11.39
C PHE A 376 10.99 22.21 12.35
N ASN A 377 12.27 22.49 12.62
CA ASN A 377 12.76 23.71 13.27
C ASN A 377 14.18 24.03 12.75
N ALA A 378 14.82 25.04 13.33
CA ALA A 378 16.16 25.48 12.94
C ALA A 378 17.24 24.38 13.04
N GLY A 379 17.03 23.33 13.85
CA GLY A 379 18.00 22.26 14.08
C GLY A 379 17.77 21.00 13.25
N ALA A 380 16.51 20.70 12.86
CA ALA A 380 16.18 19.48 12.12
C ALA A 380 14.80 19.55 11.44
N GLY A 381 14.58 18.69 10.46
CA GLY A 381 13.26 18.40 9.86
C GLY A 381 13.05 16.89 9.72
N ARG A 382 11.84 16.41 10.02
CA ARG A 382 11.48 15.00 9.93
C ARG A 382 9.99 14.78 9.70
N ARG A 383 9.67 13.65 9.09
CA ARG A 383 8.34 13.06 9.14
C ARG A 383 7.98 12.72 10.59
N THR A 384 6.71 12.92 10.97
CA THR A 384 6.17 12.55 12.28
C THR A 384 4.72 12.09 12.18
N THR A 385 4.17 11.58 13.27
CA THR A 385 2.74 11.34 13.45
C THR A 385 2.19 12.34 14.46
N THR A 386 0.98 12.82 14.23
CA THR A 386 0.33 13.85 15.04
C THR A 386 -1.11 13.40 15.37
N PRO A 387 -1.58 13.52 16.62
CA PRO A 387 -2.99 13.23 16.93
C PRO A 387 -3.93 14.01 16.01
N VAL A 388 -5.00 13.37 15.52
CA VAL A 388 -5.92 13.99 14.54
C VAL A 388 -6.58 15.29 15.04
N TYR A 389 -6.66 15.47 16.36
CA TYR A 389 -7.19 16.67 17.00
C TYR A 389 -6.19 17.82 17.14
N GLN A 390 -4.89 17.58 16.93
CA GLN A 390 -3.87 18.63 16.98
C GLN A 390 -3.83 19.33 15.63
N ALA A 391 -4.18 20.61 15.63
CA ALA A 391 -4.34 21.40 14.43
C ALA A 391 -3.01 21.96 13.92
N LEU A 392 -2.69 21.74 12.64
CA LEU A 392 -1.44 22.17 12.01
C LEU A 392 -1.70 22.99 10.74
N ALA A 393 -0.66 23.62 10.20
CA ALA A 393 -0.73 24.31 8.93
C ALA A 393 -0.86 23.32 7.75
N VAL A 394 -1.43 23.78 6.65
CA VAL A 394 -1.55 23.01 5.41
C VAL A 394 -0.94 23.83 4.27
N ARG A 395 0.08 23.27 3.61
CA ARG A 395 0.70 23.81 2.40
C ARG A 395 0.21 23.01 1.19
N PRO A 396 -0.73 23.54 0.38
CA PRO A 396 -1.30 22.78 -0.72
C PRO A 396 -0.30 22.41 -1.81
N VAL A 397 -0.65 21.37 -2.57
CA VAL A 397 0.01 20.99 -3.82
C VAL A 397 -1.00 20.94 -4.96
N SER A 398 -0.56 21.04 -6.21
CA SER A 398 -1.45 20.90 -7.35
C SER A 398 -2.15 19.53 -7.33
N THR A 399 -3.45 19.51 -7.63
CA THR A 399 -4.19 18.24 -7.81
C THR A 399 -3.58 17.42 -8.96
N ALA A 400 -3.04 18.12 -9.95
CA ALA A 400 -2.19 17.65 -11.03
C ALA A 400 -0.86 17.07 -10.54
N LYS A 401 -0.47 15.92 -11.09
CA LYS A 401 0.92 15.46 -11.06
C LYS A 401 1.76 16.24 -12.07
N ASN A 402 3.06 16.25 -11.86
CA ASN A 402 4.06 16.79 -12.77
C ASN A 402 4.84 15.62 -13.40
N VAL A 403 4.14 14.79 -14.19
CA VAL A 403 4.79 13.64 -14.86
C VAL A 403 5.81 14.19 -15.84
N ARG A 404 7.07 13.83 -15.62
CA ARG A 404 8.18 14.22 -16.48
C ARG A 404 7.95 13.64 -17.88
N PHE A 405 7.95 14.50 -18.87
CA PHE A 405 8.02 14.09 -20.27
C PHE A 405 9.47 13.81 -20.63
N ASP A 406 9.76 12.56 -20.96
CA ASP A 406 11.06 12.13 -21.45
C ASP A 406 10.90 11.71 -22.91
N LYS A 407 11.21 12.63 -23.84
CA LYS A 407 11.12 12.37 -25.28
C LYS A 407 12.02 11.22 -25.74
N THR A 408 13.04 10.84 -24.96
CA THR A 408 13.96 9.75 -25.32
C THR A 408 13.25 8.40 -25.34
N LEU A 409 12.15 8.27 -24.58
CA LEU A 409 11.28 7.09 -24.61
C LEU A 409 10.57 6.92 -25.95
N LEU A 410 10.37 7.99 -26.72
CA LEU A 410 9.71 7.91 -28.04
C LEU A 410 10.57 7.17 -29.06
N TYR A 411 11.90 7.18 -28.94
CA TYR A 411 12.80 6.62 -29.94
C TYR A 411 12.74 5.09 -29.96
N GLY A 412 12.64 4.51 -31.16
CA GLY A 412 12.45 3.08 -31.38
C GLY A 412 11.06 2.73 -31.93
N LYS A 413 10.70 1.45 -31.90
CA LYS A 413 9.45 0.96 -32.50
C LYS A 413 8.27 0.99 -31.54
N TRP A 414 7.12 1.38 -32.08
CA TRP A 414 5.82 1.46 -31.44
C TRP A 414 4.80 0.71 -32.27
N TYR A 415 4.27 -0.38 -31.72
CA TYR A 415 3.29 -1.25 -32.34
C TYR A 415 1.89 -0.80 -31.91
N ILE A 416 0.95 -0.73 -32.84
CA ILE A 416 -0.45 -0.46 -32.48
C ILE A 416 -1.00 -1.59 -31.59
N ASP A 417 -1.64 -1.24 -30.47
CA ASP A 417 -2.15 -2.20 -29.47
C ASP A 417 -3.48 -2.82 -29.93
N ASN A 418 -3.37 -3.61 -31.00
CA ASN A 418 -4.48 -3.98 -31.87
C ASN A 418 -4.90 -5.45 -31.74
N GLY A 419 -4.31 -6.19 -30.80
CA GLY A 419 -4.66 -7.59 -30.59
C GLY A 419 -4.21 -8.56 -31.68
N GLN A 420 -3.32 -8.17 -32.58
CA GLN A 420 -2.96 -9.00 -33.74
C GLN A 420 -2.31 -10.34 -33.38
N ASP A 421 -1.68 -10.43 -32.20
CA ASP A 421 -1.10 -11.66 -31.65
C ASP A 421 -2.05 -12.38 -30.66
N GLY A 422 -3.28 -11.90 -30.55
CA GLY A 422 -4.30 -12.38 -29.63
C GLY A 422 -4.29 -11.73 -28.24
N LYS A 423 -3.46 -10.70 -28.01
CA LYS A 423 -3.35 -10.02 -26.71
C LYS A 423 -3.34 -8.49 -26.84
N GLN A 424 -3.78 -7.83 -25.77
CA GLN A 424 -3.54 -6.40 -25.54
C GLN A 424 -2.35 -6.26 -24.60
N HIS A 425 -1.43 -5.35 -24.90
CA HIS A 425 -0.15 -5.25 -24.19
C HIS A 425 -0.14 -4.20 -23.09
N VAL A 426 -0.76 -3.04 -23.35
CA VAL A 426 -0.76 -1.89 -22.45
C VAL A 426 -2.15 -1.30 -22.27
N PHE A 427 -2.93 -1.17 -23.35
CA PHE A 427 -4.20 -0.45 -23.36
C PHE A 427 -5.40 -1.36 -23.66
N GLU A 428 -6.58 -0.99 -23.16
CA GLU A 428 -7.84 -1.64 -23.55
C GLU A 428 -8.25 -1.15 -24.95
N GLY A 429 -7.55 -1.67 -25.96
CA GLY A 429 -7.83 -1.49 -27.38
C GLY A 429 -6.92 -0.48 -28.05
N PRO A 430 -6.94 -0.46 -29.40
CA PRO A 430 -6.09 0.42 -30.19
C PRO A 430 -6.55 1.88 -30.17
N PHE A 431 -7.77 2.16 -29.70
CA PHE A 431 -8.30 3.52 -29.60
C PHE A 431 -8.94 3.83 -28.25
N THR A 432 -8.87 5.10 -27.87
CA THR A 432 -9.62 5.67 -26.73
C THR A 432 -10.23 6.99 -27.16
N GLN A 433 -11.51 7.23 -26.82
CA GLN A 433 -12.16 8.52 -27.02
C GLN A 433 -11.88 9.46 -25.86
N TRP A 434 -11.51 10.69 -26.20
CA TRP A 434 -11.25 11.82 -25.32
C TRP A 434 -12.02 13.06 -25.79
N GLY A 435 -12.05 14.11 -24.96
CA GLY A 435 -12.44 15.45 -25.41
C GLY A 435 -11.34 16.09 -26.27
N ASP A 436 -11.70 17.02 -27.15
CA ASP A 436 -10.71 17.73 -27.98
C ASP A 436 -9.76 18.65 -27.18
N THR A 437 -10.13 18.94 -25.93
CA THR A 437 -9.35 19.69 -24.93
C THR A 437 -8.41 18.81 -24.10
N ASP A 438 -8.51 17.49 -24.22
CA ASP A 438 -7.62 16.59 -23.49
C ASP A 438 -6.17 16.66 -24.00
N SER A 439 -5.25 16.60 -23.04
CA SER A 439 -3.81 16.78 -23.26
C SER A 439 -3.01 15.94 -22.27
N TRP A 440 -1.68 15.97 -22.38
CA TRP A 440 -0.78 15.45 -21.34
C TRP A 440 -1.17 15.92 -19.93
N ALA A 441 -1.62 17.17 -19.83
CA ALA A 441 -1.95 17.79 -18.56
C ALA A 441 -3.17 17.10 -17.91
N THR A 442 -4.19 16.75 -18.70
CA THR A 442 -5.39 16.07 -18.19
C THR A 442 -5.18 14.57 -18.06
N VAL A 443 -4.56 13.93 -19.06
CA VAL A 443 -4.41 12.46 -19.12
C VAL A 443 -3.23 11.96 -18.28
N SER A 444 -2.01 12.39 -18.57
CA SER A 444 -0.81 11.92 -17.85
C SER A 444 -0.68 12.55 -16.46
N ASN A 445 -0.96 13.86 -16.36
CA ASN A 445 -0.83 14.61 -15.11
C ASN A 445 -2.10 14.55 -14.24
N GLY A 446 -3.24 14.07 -14.76
CA GLY A 446 -4.49 13.98 -13.98
C GLY A 446 -5.05 15.35 -13.58
N GLN A 447 -4.80 16.40 -14.35
CA GLN A 447 -5.48 17.69 -14.18
C GLN A 447 -6.97 17.53 -14.45
N PRO A 448 -7.85 18.08 -13.60
CA PRO A 448 -9.26 18.15 -13.94
C PRO A 448 -9.46 18.88 -15.27
N ASN A 449 -10.05 18.21 -16.25
CA ASN A 449 -10.53 18.88 -17.45
C ASN A 449 -11.84 19.60 -17.10
N ILE A 450 -11.77 20.92 -16.93
CA ILE A 450 -12.90 21.77 -16.54
C ILE A 450 -13.83 22.11 -17.71
N GLU A 451 -13.37 21.86 -18.94
CA GLU A 451 -14.12 22.15 -20.17
C GLU A 451 -14.94 20.92 -20.58
N GLN A 452 -14.39 19.70 -20.43
CA GLN A 452 -15.07 18.46 -20.83
C GLN A 452 -14.47 17.22 -20.14
N GLN A 453 -15.30 16.31 -19.61
CA GLN A 453 -14.82 15.00 -19.10
C GLN A 453 -15.36 13.88 -19.98
N ILE A 454 -14.54 13.40 -20.93
CA ILE A 454 -14.85 12.27 -21.81
C ILE A 454 -13.71 11.26 -21.73
N HIS A 455 -14.04 10.02 -21.42
CA HIS A 455 -13.10 8.91 -21.48
C HIS A 455 -13.85 7.63 -21.83
N TRP A 456 -13.59 7.08 -23.01
CA TRP A 456 -14.17 5.80 -23.42
C TRP A 456 -13.18 4.93 -24.19
N GLU A 457 -12.76 3.84 -23.56
CA GLU A 457 -11.85 2.86 -24.14
C GLU A 457 -12.58 1.95 -25.14
N MET A 458 -11.91 1.68 -26.25
CA MET A 458 -12.44 0.82 -27.29
C MET A 458 -12.18 -0.65 -26.93
N GLY A 459 -13.11 -1.27 -26.19
CA GLY A 459 -13.06 -2.71 -25.94
C GLY A 459 -12.95 -3.56 -27.22
N THR A 460 -12.50 -4.81 -27.09
CA THR A 460 -12.15 -5.71 -28.22
C THR A 460 -13.30 -6.08 -29.18
N ASN A 461 -14.55 -5.80 -28.82
CA ASN A 461 -15.75 -6.13 -29.61
C ASN A 461 -16.44 -4.88 -30.21
N ASN A 462 -15.81 -3.72 -30.13
CA ASN A 462 -16.38 -2.45 -30.60
C ASN A 462 -15.84 -2.08 -31.99
N GLU A 463 -16.67 -1.43 -32.83
CA GLU A 463 -16.31 -1.01 -34.20
C GLU A 463 -16.74 0.44 -34.52
N TRP A 464 -17.10 1.23 -33.50
CA TRP A 464 -17.75 2.53 -33.67
C TRP A 464 -16.89 3.57 -34.40
N ILE A 465 -15.56 3.38 -34.43
CA ILE A 465 -14.64 4.23 -35.19
C ILE A 465 -14.36 3.73 -36.62
N GLY A 466 -15.13 2.75 -37.12
CA GLY A 466 -14.99 2.16 -38.46
C GLY A 466 -13.81 1.19 -38.60
N TYR A 467 -13.48 0.50 -37.50
CA TYR A 467 -12.29 -0.34 -37.32
C TYR A 467 -12.66 -1.83 -37.23
N THR A 468 -11.68 -2.72 -37.47
CA THR A 468 -11.82 -4.18 -37.33
C THR A 468 -10.71 -4.78 -36.47
N TYR A 469 -11.09 -5.52 -35.42
CA TYR A 469 -10.15 -6.06 -34.43
C TYR A 469 -9.11 -7.03 -34.99
N GLY A 470 -7.82 -6.83 -34.66
CA GLY A 470 -6.72 -7.69 -35.11
C GLY A 470 -6.36 -7.55 -36.60
N LYS A 471 -6.91 -6.54 -37.29
CA LYS A 471 -6.63 -6.22 -38.69
C LYS A 471 -6.02 -4.83 -38.79
N ASP A 472 -5.30 -4.60 -39.88
CA ASP A 472 -4.69 -3.31 -40.17
C ASP A 472 -3.74 -2.81 -39.06
N TYR A 473 -2.57 -3.44 -39.01
CA TYR A 473 -1.62 -3.30 -37.90
C TYR A 473 -0.21 -2.99 -38.42
N GLY A 474 0.74 -2.77 -37.53
CA GLY A 474 2.09 -2.42 -37.93
C GLY A 474 2.93 -1.87 -36.80
N TYR A 475 3.98 -1.13 -37.16
CA TYR A 475 4.73 -0.29 -36.22
C TYR A 475 5.17 1.03 -36.84
N MET A 476 5.36 2.03 -35.97
CA MET A 476 6.12 3.25 -36.29
C MET A 476 7.47 3.20 -35.58
N GLU A 477 8.54 3.61 -36.25
CA GLU A 477 9.89 3.70 -35.70
C GLU A 477 10.36 5.15 -35.72
N PHE A 478 10.52 5.76 -34.55
CA PHE A 478 10.99 7.13 -34.40
C PHE A 478 12.51 7.18 -34.16
N PHE A 479 13.19 8.07 -34.87
CA PHE A 479 14.63 8.29 -34.75
C PHE A 479 14.93 9.68 -34.17
N GLU A 480 16.01 9.79 -33.40
CA GLU A 480 16.45 11.04 -32.76
C GLU A 480 16.68 12.19 -33.75
N ASP A 481 17.01 11.88 -35.02
CA ASP A 481 17.22 12.85 -36.08
C ASP A 481 15.92 13.45 -36.67
N GLY A 482 14.76 13.10 -36.10
CA GLY A 482 13.44 13.57 -36.54
C GLY A 482 12.87 12.77 -37.72
N THR A 483 13.42 11.59 -38.04
CA THR A 483 12.86 10.67 -39.04
C THR A 483 11.85 9.72 -38.39
N VAL A 484 10.76 9.41 -39.08
CA VAL A 484 9.83 8.33 -38.70
C VAL A 484 9.67 7.36 -39.86
N ASN A 485 9.75 6.06 -39.59
CA ASN A 485 9.41 5.01 -40.55
C ASN A 485 8.14 4.31 -40.10
N ILE A 486 7.20 4.07 -41.00
CA ILE A 486 5.95 3.38 -40.71
C ILE A 486 5.86 2.14 -41.57
N HIS A 487 5.74 0.98 -40.92
CA HIS A 487 5.44 -0.28 -41.55
C HIS A 487 4.00 -0.65 -41.21
N ARG A 488 3.14 -0.77 -42.22
CA ARG A 488 1.71 -1.11 -42.06
C ARG A 488 1.36 -2.31 -42.91
N VAL A 489 0.60 -3.24 -42.34
CA VAL A 489 -0.05 -4.34 -43.04
C VAL A 489 -1.53 -4.05 -43.06
N THR A 490 -2.09 -3.76 -44.24
CA THR A 490 -3.51 -3.40 -44.38
C THR A 490 -4.45 -4.55 -43.98
N GLU A 491 -5.75 -4.28 -43.91
CA GLU A 491 -6.78 -5.30 -43.63
C GLU A 491 -6.72 -6.49 -44.62
N GLU A 492 -6.33 -6.24 -45.88
CA GLU A 492 -6.13 -7.26 -46.92
C GLU A 492 -4.80 -8.03 -46.79
N GLY A 493 -3.97 -7.70 -45.80
CA GLY A 493 -2.67 -8.31 -45.59
C GLY A 493 -1.55 -7.78 -46.50
N VAL A 494 -1.71 -6.59 -47.07
CA VAL A 494 -0.71 -5.98 -47.96
C VAL A 494 0.25 -5.12 -47.14
N PRO A 495 1.58 -5.41 -47.14
CA PRO A 495 2.55 -4.57 -46.46
C PRO A 495 2.81 -3.28 -47.24
N THR A 496 2.97 -2.18 -46.52
CA THR A 496 3.30 -0.84 -47.01
C THR A 496 4.35 -0.22 -46.08
N ASP A 497 5.29 0.52 -46.65
CA ASP A 497 6.36 1.20 -45.92
C ASP A 497 6.41 2.67 -46.33
N GLU A 498 6.41 3.56 -45.34
CA GLU A 498 6.47 5.02 -45.54
C GLU A 498 7.55 5.63 -44.63
N THR A 499 8.19 6.69 -45.11
CA THR A 499 9.19 7.45 -44.35
C THR A 499 8.81 8.92 -44.35
N GLY A 500 8.77 9.53 -43.17
CA GLY A 500 8.44 10.93 -42.97
C GLY A 500 9.38 11.62 -41.99
N LYS A 501 9.01 12.84 -41.61
CA LYS A 501 9.68 13.69 -40.64
C LYS A 501 8.74 14.12 -39.53
N TYR A 502 9.31 14.32 -38.35
CA TYR A 502 8.58 14.83 -37.21
C TYR A 502 9.44 15.77 -36.35
N THR A 503 8.76 16.61 -35.56
CA THR A 503 9.35 17.39 -34.47
C THR A 503 8.51 17.26 -33.21
N ILE A 504 9.14 17.50 -32.05
CA ILE A 504 8.46 17.46 -30.74
C ILE A 504 8.50 18.84 -30.12
N ASP A 505 7.32 19.40 -29.84
CA ASP A 505 7.17 20.52 -28.94
C ASP A 505 7.10 19.98 -27.51
N GLU A 506 8.25 19.95 -26.82
CA GLU A 506 8.34 19.44 -25.45
C GLU A 506 7.54 20.28 -24.45
N ALA A 507 7.29 21.57 -24.72
CA ALA A 507 6.53 22.42 -23.80
C ALA A 507 5.06 21.99 -23.82
N ASN A 508 4.50 21.90 -25.03
CA ASN A 508 3.09 21.60 -25.25
C ASN A 508 2.79 20.10 -25.38
N LYS A 509 3.82 19.24 -25.40
CA LYS A 509 3.71 17.78 -25.54
C LYS A 509 3.01 17.39 -26.85
N VAL A 510 3.38 18.09 -27.92
CA VAL A 510 2.80 17.92 -29.27
C VAL A 510 3.85 17.33 -30.20
N ILE A 511 3.45 16.31 -30.98
CA ILE A 511 4.20 15.84 -32.13
C ILE A 511 3.68 16.53 -33.39
N ASP A 512 4.57 17.09 -34.20
CA ASP A 512 4.26 17.62 -35.53
C ASP A 512 4.88 16.67 -36.56
N ILE A 513 4.05 15.86 -37.23
CA ILE A 513 4.47 14.76 -38.13
C ILE A 513 3.93 15.01 -39.56
N ASP A 514 4.76 14.83 -40.58
CA ASP A 514 4.40 15.17 -41.97
C ASP A 514 3.68 14.06 -42.76
N ILE A 515 3.59 12.87 -42.18
CA ILE A 515 2.86 11.71 -42.69
C ILE A 515 1.83 11.23 -41.66
N ASP A 516 0.84 10.48 -42.12
CA ASP A 516 -0.18 9.92 -41.22
C ASP A 516 0.47 8.95 -40.23
N VAL A 517 0.18 9.10 -38.94
CA VAL A 517 0.60 8.12 -37.93
C VAL A 517 -0.02 6.75 -38.25
N LEU A 518 0.66 5.68 -37.87
CA LEU A 518 0.13 4.34 -37.99
C LEU A 518 -1.19 4.26 -37.24
N CYS A 519 -2.26 4.12 -38.00
CA CYS A 519 -3.61 4.08 -37.49
C CYS A 519 -4.35 3.01 -38.30
N ALA A 520 -5.01 2.09 -37.61
CA ALA A 520 -5.87 1.12 -38.28
C ALA A 520 -7.01 1.84 -39.02
N ASN A 521 -7.64 1.16 -39.99
CA ASN A 521 -8.69 1.75 -40.81
C ASN A 521 -9.75 2.40 -39.93
N THR A 522 -9.95 3.70 -40.12
CA THR A 522 -10.85 4.51 -39.30
C THR A 522 -11.34 5.70 -40.11
N TRP A 523 -12.56 6.15 -39.81
CA TRP A 523 -13.14 7.34 -40.42
C TRP A 523 -12.53 8.66 -39.90
N VAL A 524 -11.67 8.64 -38.86
CA VAL A 524 -11.03 9.86 -38.32
C VAL A 524 -10.16 10.53 -39.38
N ALA A 525 -10.40 11.81 -39.65
CA ALA A 525 -9.75 12.50 -40.75
C ALA A 525 -8.31 12.97 -40.44
N GLY A 526 -8.06 13.53 -39.24
CA GLY A 526 -6.77 14.11 -38.87
C GLY A 526 -5.78 13.07 -38.34
N LYS A 527 -4.85 12.61 -39.17
CA LYS A 527 -3.83 11.60 -38.79
C LYS A 527 -2.38 12.12 -38.83
N SER A 528 -2.17 13.35 -39.27
CA SER A 528 -0.87 13.99 -39.46
C SER A 528 -0.93 15.47 -39.07
N GLY A 529 0.23 16.14 -39.06
CA GLY A 529 0.42 17.49 -38.54
C GLY A 529 0.62 17.47 -37.03
N LYS A 530 0.08 18.49 -36.35
CA LYS A 530 0.21 18.67 -34.90
C LYS A 530 -0.80 17.82 -34.14
N LEU A 531 -0.31 16.80 -33.44
CA LEU A 531 -1.08 15.85 -32.65
C LEU A 531 -0.62 15.87 -31.19
N ASN A 532 -1.56 15.85 -30.24
CA ASN A 532 -1.21 15.82 -28.82
C ASN A 532 -0.69 14.44 -28.42
N ILE A 533 0.40 14.40 -27.66
CA ILE A 533 0.81 13.20 -26.93
C ILE A 533 0.09 13.23 -25.59
N LEU A 534 -0.81 12.26 -25.37
CA LEU A 534 -1.58 12.16 -24.12
C LEU A 534 -0.82 11.38 -23.05
N THR A 535 -0.08 10.35 -23.48
CA THR A 535 0.70 9.43 -22.62
C THR A 535 1.99 9.02 -23.32
N LEU A 536 3.11 8.97 -22.59
CA LEU A 536 4.38 8.40 -23.03
C LEU A 536 5.10 7.76 -21.82
N THR A 537 5.27 6.45 -21.86
CA THR A 537 6.01 5.66 -20.86
C THR A 537 7.04 4.75 -21.55
N SER A 538 7.76 3.90 -20.82
CA SER A 538 8.66 2.92 -21.44
C SER A 538 7.92 1.85 -22.26
N ASP A 539 6.63 1.66 -21.98
CA ASP A 539 5.84 0.55 -22.48
C ASP A 539 4.71 1.03 -23.39
N GLY A 540 4.11 2.21 -23.12
CA GLY A 540 2.91 2.72 -23.80
C GLY A 540 3.02 4.16 -24.32
N LEU A 541 2.38 4.41 -25.46
CA LEU A 541 2.25 5.72 -26.12
C LEU A 541 0.80 5.93 -26.58
N GLN A 542 0.24 7.10 -26.34
CA GLN A 542 -1.07 7.52 -26.87
C GLN A 542 -0.93 8.85 -27.63
N ILE A 543 -1.29 8.86 -28.91
CA ILE A 543 -1.31 10.07 -29.75
C ILE A 543 -2.75 10.39 -30.12
N ALA A 544 -3.20 11.59 -29.78
CA ALA A 544 -4.56 12.06 -30.04
C ALA A 544 -4.76 12.49 -31.50
N LEU A 545 -5.80 11.98 -32.14
CA LEU A 545 -6.24 12.35 -33.47
C LEU A 545 -7.44 13.32 -33.37
N PRO A 546 -7.30 14.59 -33.81
CA PRO A 546 -8.39 15.55 -33.79
C PRO A 546 -9.41 15.23 -34.89
N ASN A 547 -10.70 15.36 -34.58
CA ASN A 547 -11.77 15.07 -35.54
C ASN A 547 -12.70 16.26 -35.86
N GLY A 548 -12.63 17.35 -35.09
CA GLY A 548 -13.39 18.58 -35.38
C GLY A 548 -14.88 18.50 -35.00
N ASP A 549 -15.24 17.58 -34.12
CA ASP A 549 -16.57 17.34 -33.55
C ASP A 549 -16.57 17.38 -32.02
N ASP A 550 -15.68 18.20 -31.44
CA ASP A 550 -15.42 18.32 -30.00
C ASP A 550 -14.79 17.06 -29.35
N TYR A 551 -14.40 16.06 -30.15
CA TYR A 551 -13.68 14.87 -29.68
C TYR A 551 -12.27 14.77 -30.27
N ALA A 552 -11.40 14.10 -29.50
CA ALA A 552 -10.14 13.56 -29.97
C ALA A 552 -10.10 12.05 -29.73
N TYR A 553 -9.50 11.31 -30.67
CA TYR A 553 -9.40 9.85 -30.59
C TYR A 553 -7.94 9.47 -30.49
N SER A 554 -7.49 8.95 -29.35
CA SER A 554 -6.11 8.48 -29.28
C SER A 554 -5.93 7.18 -30.03
N VAL A 555 -4.82 7.04 -30.75
CA VAL A 555 -4.29 5.73 -31.13
C VAL A 555 -3.32 5.28 -30.05
N ASN A 556 -3.45 4.02 -29.64
CA ASN A 556 -2.74 3.43 -28.52
C ASN A 556 -1.66 2.47 -29.04
N TYR A 557 -0.43 2.64 -28.55
CA TYR A 557 0.73 1.87 -29.00
C TYR A 557 1.52 1.30 -27.84
N TYR A 558 2.13 0.14 -28.04
CA TYR A 558 3.10 -0.44 -27.12
C TYR A 558 4.50 -0.48 -27.73
N SER A 559 5.51 -0.34 -26.88
CA SER A 559 6.90 -0.24 -27.32
C SER A 559 7.48 -1.59 -27.76
N GLN A 560 8.57 -1.56 -28.54
CA GLN A 560 9.33 -2.77 -28.90
C GLN A 560 9.79 -3.55 -27.68
N ARG A 561 10.28 -2.84 -26.65
CA ARG A 561 10.68 -3.43 -25.38
C ARG A 561 9.51 -4.23 -24.78
N LYS A 562 8.30 -3.66 -24.80
CA LYS A 562 7.10 -4.33 -24.30
C LYS A 562 6.74 -5.55 -25.15
N ALA A 563 6.82 -5.43 -26.47
CA ALA A 563 6.63 -6.56 -27.40
C ALA A 563 7.60 -7.73 -27.10
N GLU A 564 8.88 -7.43 -26.90
CA GLU A 564 9.93 -8.40 -26.58
C GLU A 564 9.74 -9.01 -25.18
N ALA A 565 9.28 -8.21 -24.22
CA ALA A 565 8.97 -8.67 -22.87
C ALA A 565 7.79 -9.66 -22.87
N ASP A 566 6.77 -9.42 -23.69
CA ASP A 566 5.55 -10.23 -23.74
C ASP A 566 5.63 -11.40 -24.72
N ALA A 567 6.65 -11.42 -25.59
CA ALA A 567 6.86 -12.47 -26.57
C ALA A 567 6.85 -13.86 -25.92
N MET A 568 5.94 -14.71 -26.39
CA MET A 568 5.80 -16.10 -25.96
C MET A 568 7.11 -16.85 -26.19
N ILE A 569 7.40 -17.84 -25.35
CA ILE A 569 8.60 -18.70 -25.46
C ILE A 569 8.16 -20.04 -26.07
N PRO A 570 8.45 -20.31 -27.36
CA PRO A 570 8.18 -21.60 -27.98
C PRO A 570 9.05 -22.70 -27.38
N VAL A 571 8.45 -23.87 -27.19
CA VAL A 571 9.13 -25.10 -26.78
C VAL A 571 9.06 -26.09 -27.92
N SER A 572 10.20 -26.38 -28.54
CA SER A 572 10.34 -27.33 -29.65
C SER A 572 10.85 -28.67 -29.16
N LEU A 573 10.21 -29.75 -29.60
CA LEU A 573 10.63 -31.13 -29.35
C LEU A 573 11.35 -31.68 -30.58
N LEU A 574 12.55 -32.21 -30.37
CA LEU A 574 13.22 -33.14 -31.26
C LEU A 574 13.10 -34.52 -30.61
N CYS A 575 12.46 -35.47 -31.28
CA CYS A 575 12.29 -36.84 -30.80
C CYS A 575 12.20 -37.77 -32.00
N VAL A 576 13.30 -38.44 -32.32
CA VAL A 576 13.47 -39.22 -33.56
C VAL A 576 13.99 -40.61 -33.22
N GLY A 577 13.32 -41.60 -33.81
CA GLY A 577 13.67 -43.01 -33.68
C GLY A 577 14.82 -43.45 -34.59
N SER A 578 15.33 -44.65 -34.34
CA SER A 578 16.30 -45.32 -35.23
C SER A 578 15.77 -45.57 -36.66
N ASP A 579 14.45 -45.56 -36.84
CA ASP A 579 13.76 -45.67 -38.12
C ASP A 579 13.58 -44.31 -38.84
N TRP A 580 14.21 -43.25 -38.32
CA TRP A 580 14.14 -41.86 -38.83
C TRP A 580 12.76 -41.21 -38.75
N LYS A 581 11.81 -41.83 -38.04
CA LYS A 581 10.48 -41.26 -37.80
C LYS A 581 10.44 -40.50 -36.47
N GLY A 582 9.40 -39.68 -36.29
CA GLY A 582 9.21 -38.82 -35.12
C GLY A 582 9.16 -37.34 -35.54
N THR A 583 9.78 -36.47 -34.75
CA THR A 583 9.82 -35.01 -35.01
C THR A 583 11.21 -34.41 -34.90
N TRP A 584 11.51 -33.45 -35.80
CA TRP A 584 12.77 -32.69 -35.86
C TRP A 584 12.58 -31.23 -35.39
N GLY A 585 11.63 -30.95 -34.49
CA GLY A 585 11.43 -29.61 -33.93
C GLY A 585 9.98 -29.14 -33.83
N THR A 586 9.01 -30.05 -33.68
CA THR A 586 7.60 -29.67 -33.46
C THR A 586 7.49 -28.77 -32.23
N VAL A 587 6.87 -27.59 -32.38
CA VAL A 587 6.52 -26.74 -31.24
C VAL A 587 5.40 -27.42 -30.45
N VAL A 588 5.72 -27.94 -29.27
CA VAL A 588 4.76 -28.64 -28.39
C VAL A 588 4.03 -27.69 -27.44
N ARG A 589 4.57 -26.49 -27.22
CA ARG A 589 3.91 -25.43 -26.43
C ARG A 589 4.52 -24.07 -26.71
N GLN A 590 3.77 -23.02 -26.34
CA GLN A 590 4.28 -21.67 -26.17
C GLN A 590 3.98 -21.22 -24.74
N ILE A 591 4.98 -20.73 -24.02
CA ILE A 591 4.86 -20.34 -22.62
C ILE A 591 4.80 -18.82 -22.53
N ASP A 592 3.81 -18.30 -21.79
CA ASP A 592 3.71 -16.88 -21.47
C ASP A 592 4.83 -16.52 -20.49
N PRO A 593 5.67 -15.50 -20.76
CA PRO A 593 6.74 -15.06 -19.85
C PRO A 593 6.26 -14.79 -18.42
N THR A 594 5.02 -14.34 -18.24
CA THR A 594 4.43 -14.08 -16.90
C THR A 594 4.07 -15.36 -16.14
N LYS A 595 4.02 -16.50 -16.83
CA LYS A 595 3.72 -17.83 -16.29
C LYS A 595 4.89 -18.79 -16.47
N LEU A 596 6.09 -18.27 -16.71
CA LEU A 596 7.27 -19.04 -17.06
C LEU A 596 7.86 -19.83 -15.88
N ASP A 597 7.86 -19.24 -14.68
CA ASP A 597 8.37 -19.93 -13.49
C ASP A 597 7.38 -20.99 -13.02
N GLY A 598 7.89 -22.19 -12.75
CA GLY A 598 7.12 -23.30 -12.21
C GLY A 598 7.07 -24.52 -13.13
N GLN A 599 6.08 -25.37 -12.87
CA GLN A 599 5.96 -26.66 -13.55
C GLN A 599 5.13 -26.55 -14.84
N HIS A 600 5.62 -27.19 -15.90
CA HIS A 600 4.99 -27.24 -17.20
C HIS A 600 4.96 -28.68 -17.71
N THR A 601 3.79 -29.11 -18.16
CA THR A 601 3.63 -30.36 -18.92
C THR A 601 3.40 -30.05 -20.39
N PHE A 602 4.03 -30.82 -21.26
CA PHE A 602 3.87 -30.79 -22.71
C PHE A 602 3.55 -32.18 -23.22
N THR A 603 2.69 -32.26 -24.22
CA THR A 603 2.27 -33.53 -24.84
C THR A 603 2.60 -33.50 -26.33
N TYR A 604 3.18 -34.58 -26.82
CA TYR A 604 3.42 -34.83 -28.23
C TYR A 604 2.70 -36.10 -28.66
N GLU A 605 1.82 -35.99 -29.66
CA GLU A 605 1.13 -37.12 -30.28
C GLU A 605 1.96 -37.63 -31.47
N GLY A 606 2.38 -38.89 -31.42
CA GLY A 606 3.26 -39.49 -32.41
C GLY A 606 3.86 -40.81 -31.92
N ALA A 607 4.91 -41.25 -32.60
CA ALA A 607 5.62 -42.48 -32.23
C ALA A 607 7.13 -42.27 -32.34
N CYS A 608 7.89 -42.99 -31.50
CA CYS A 608 9.34 -43.06 -31.57
C CYS A 608 9.79 -44.49 -31.26
N SER A 609 10.54 -45.10 -32.18
CA SER A 609 11.08 -46.46 -31.99
C SER A 609 12.58 -46.40 -31.70
N GLY A 610 12.89 -46.32 -30.41
CA GLY A 610 14.25 -46.23 -29.88
C GLY A 610 14.88 -44.86 -30.10
N ALA A 611 15.10 -44.08 -29.04
CA ALA A 611 15.64 -42.73 -29.16
C ALA A 611 16.98 -42.72 -29.89
N MET A 612 17.08 -41.95 -30.98
CA MET A 612 18.34 -41.62 -31.68
C MET A 612 18.69 -40.14 -31.48
N VAL A 613 17.67 -39.27 -31.54
CA VAL A 613 17.75 -37.85 -31.19
C VAL A 613 16.56 -37.51 -30.30
N PHE A 614 16.82 -36.94 -29.13
CA PHE A 614 15.84 -36.49 -28.16
C PHE A 614 16.37 -35.24 -27.44
N ALA A 615 15.79 -34.09 -27.77
CA ALA A 615 16.07 -32.81 -27.13
C ALA A 615 14.80 -31.96 -27.00
N LEU A 616 14.77 -31.10 -25.98
CA LEU A 616 13.74 -30.10 -25.75
C LEU A 616 14.37 -28.70 -25.80
N ASP A 617 13.93 -27.87 -26.74
CA ASP A 617 14.46 -26.54 -26.99
C ASP A 617 13.48 -25.46 -26.58
N PHE A 618 13.87 -24.62 -25.63
CA PHE A 618 13.16 -23.41 -25.26
C PHE A 618 13.75 -22.23 -26.01
N GLN A 619 13.05 -21.76 -27.04
CA GLN A 619 13.59 -20.78 -27.98
C GLN A 619 13.78 -19.41 -27.31
N GLY A 620 14.98 -18.83 -27.41
CA GLY A 620 15.35 -17.53 -26.82
C GLY A 620 15.41 -17.49 -25.29
N LEU A 621 15.14 -18.59 -24.58
CA LEU A 621 15.03 -18.62 -23.13
C LEU A 621 16.35 -18.25 -22.44
N ALA A 622 17.48 -18.76 -22.93
CA ALA A 622 18.80 -18.50 -22.32
C ALA A 622 19.23 -17.03 -22.53
N SER A 623 18.91 -16.43 -23.68
CA SER A 623 19.17 -15.01 -23.92
C SER A 623 18.34 -14.10 -23.01
N LYS A 624 17.06 -14.44 -22.81
CA LYS A 624 16.13 -13.62 -22.02
C LYS A 624 16.32 -13.81 -20.51
N TYR A 625 16.76 -15.00 -20.08
CA TYR A 625 16.98 -15.36 -18.69
C TYR A 625 18.33 -16.08 -18.51
N PRO A 626 19.45 -15.35 -18.39
CA PRO A 626 20.80 -15.93 -18.37
C PRO A 626 21.07 -16.97 -17.27
N ASN A 627 20.34 -16.89 -16.15
CA ASN A 627 20.46 -17.81 -15.00
C ASN A 627 19.30 -18.82 -14.94
N VAL A 628 18.60 -19.05 -16.05
CA VAL A 628 17.50 -20.01 -16.07
C VAL A 628 18.02 -21.42 -15.85
N PHE A 629 17.27 -22.18 -15.05
CA PHE A 629 17.48 -23.60 -14.88
C PHE A 629 16.18 -24.33 -15.18
N VAL A 630 16.27 -25.34 -16.05
CA VAL A 630 15.15 -26.21 -16.38
C VAL A 630 15.52 -27.65 -16.07
N ARG A 631 14.68 -28.33 -15.27
CA ARG A 631 14.83 -29.76 -14.98
C ARG A 631 13.62 -30.56 -15.46
N ILE A 632 13.84 -31.81 -15.85
CA ILE A 632 12.76 -32.76 -16.14
C ILE A 632 12.34 -33.44 -14.82
N ASP A 633 11.07 -33.34 -14.48
CA ASP A 633 10.50 -33.96 -13.28
C ASP A 633 10.02 -35.39 -13.56
N GLU A 634 9.31 -35.56 -14.68
CA GLU A 634 8.65 -36.81 -15.11
C GLU A 634 8.55 -36.87 -16.64
N MET A 635 8.61 -38.09 -17.17
CA MET A 635 8.24 -38.39 -18.56
C MET A 635 7.29 -39.58 -18.58
N LYS A 636 6.31 -39.56 -19.49
CA LYS A 636 5.41 -40.69 -19.76
C LYS A 636 5.40 -41.05 -21.24
N CYS A 637 5.48 -42.35 -21.50
CA CYS A 637 5.30 -42.94 -22.82
C CYS A 637 3.98 -43.70 -22.83
N ASP A 638 3.07 -43.34 -23.71
CA ASP A 638 1.72 -43.92 -23.83
C ASP A 638 0.97 -43.96 -22.47
N GLY A 639 1.08 -42.85 -21.73
CA GLY A 639 0.48 -42.67 -20.39
C GLY A 639 1.21 -43.37 -19.23
N ASN A 640 2.29 -44.12 -19.49
CA ASN A 640 3.06 -44.81 -18.45
C ASN A 640 4.34 -44.04 -18.10
N ALA A 641 4.56 -43.78 -16.81
CA ALA A 641 5.79 -43.14 -16.34
C ALA A 641 7.02 -44.01 -16.65
N ILE A 642 8.07 -43.38 -17.18
CA ILE A 642 9.34 -44.04 -17.48
C ILE A 642 10.44 -43.56 -16.53
N GLN A 643 11.44 -44.42 -16.32
CA GLN A 643 12.65 -44.07 -15.59
C GLN A 643 13.67 -43.40 -16.51
N PHE A 644 14.46 -42.47 -15.96
CA PHE A 644 15.56 -41.81 -16.67
C PHE A 644 16.65 -41.38 -15.70
N ASN A 645 17.89 -41.36 -16.17
CA ASN A 645 19.05 -40.86 -15.44
C ASN A 645 19.42 -39.45 -15.94
N ALA A 646 18.91 -38.43 -15.24
CA ALA A 646 19.14 -37.02 -15.59
C ALA A 646 20.61 -36.55 -15.40
N ASN A 647 21.45 -37.36 -14.74
CA ASN A 647 22.90 -37.11 -14.70
C ASN A 647 23.55 -37.24 -16.09
N ASN A 648 22.89 -37.90 -17.05
CA ASN A 648 23.36 -38.06 -18.44
C ASN A 648 22.78 -37.02 -19.40
N PHE A 649 21.98 -36.06 -18.91
CA PHE A 649 21.47 -34.95 -19.73
C PHE A 649 22.49 -33.82 -19.84
N PHE A 650 22.31 -33.00 -20.88
CA PHE A 650 23.04 -31.74 -21.07
C PHE A 650 22.05 -30.57 -21.13
N TYR A 651 22.37 -29.47 -20.48
CA TYR A 651 21.47 -28.34 -20.24
C TYR A 651 22.13 -27.02 -20.66
N GLY A 652 21.37 -26.09 -21.23
CA GLY A 652 21.80 -24.70 -21.46
C GLY A 652 21.85 -24.30 -22.93
N ASP A 653 22.55 -23.21 -23.25
CA ASP A 653 22.74 -22.73 -24.62
C ASP A 653 23.83 -23.54 -25.34
N ILE A 654 23.50 -24.81 -25.63
CA ILE A 654 24.41 -25.80 -26.21
C ILE A 654 24.93 -25.38 -27.60
N GLU A 655 24.11 -24.64 -28.35
CA GLU A 655 24.36 -24.23 -29.73
C GLU A 655 24.84 -22.78 -29.87
N ASN A 656 24.94 -22.02 -28.78
CA ASN A 656 25.26 -20.58 -28.76
C ASN A 656 24.31 -19.73 -29.64
N ASN A 657 23.02 -20.03 -29.60
CA ASN A 657 21.99 -19.32 -30.36
C ASN A 657 20.93 -18.66 -29.46
N GLY A 658 21.13 -18.68 -28.14
CA GLY A 658 20.22 -18.09 -27.17
C GLY A 658 19.07 -19.00 -26.72
N ASN A 659 18.95 -20.19 -27.30
CA ASN A 659 17.96 -21.19 -26.88
C ASN A 659 18.48 -21.94 -25.65
N TYR A 660 17.60 -22.28 -24.72
CA TYR A 660 17.95 -23.23 -23.66
C TYR A 660 17.56 -24.63 -24.12
N ARG A 661 18.55 -25.50 -24.34
CA ARG A 661 18.33 -26.90 -24.70
C ARG A 661 18.46 -27.79 -23.47
N ILE A 662 17.56 -28.77 -23.35
CA ILE A 662 17.79 -30.00 -22.60
C ILE A 662 18.03 -31.09 -23.63
N GLU A 663 19.24 -31.61 -23.72
CA GLU A 663 19.60 -32.74 -24.58
C GLU A 663 19.55 -34.02 -23.74
N LEU A 664 18.61 -34.91 -24.07
CA LEU A 664 18.33 -36.13 -23.31
C LEU A 664 19.06 -37.35 -23.91
N PHE A 665 19.12 -37.41 -25.24
CA PHE A 665 19.86 -38.43 -25.99
C PHE A 665 20.11 -37.93 -27.42
N ASN A 666 21.35 -37.76 -27.87
CA ASN A 666 21.60 -37.29 -29.23
C ASN A 666 22.93 -37.84 -29.76
N ILE A 667 22.88 -38.63 -30.83
CA ILE A 667 24.09 -39.24 -31.42
C ILE A 667 25.08 -38.24 -32.03
N TRP A 668 24.68 -36.98 -32.23
CA TRP A 668 25.56 -35.87 -32.63
C TRP A 668 25.69 -34.78 -31.56
N GLY A 669 25.18 -35.07 -30.35
CA GLY A 669 25.11 -34.14 -29.24
C GLY A 669 26.40 -34.04 -28.43
N LYS A 670 26.32 -33.32 -27.31
CA LYS A 670 27.44 -33.13 -26.36
C LYS A 670 27.87 -34.44 -25.70
N GLY A 671 26.93 -35.36 -25.48
CA GLY A 671 27.18 -36.67 -24.87
C GLY A 671 27.62 -37.78 -25.81
N ALA A 672 27.95 -37.46 -27.06
CA ALA A 672 28.20 -38.46 -28.10
C ALA A 672 29.61 -38.40 -28.70
N ALA A 673 30.07 -39.56 -29.21
CA ALA A 673 31.28 -39.69 -29.98
C ALA A 673 31.12 -40.76 -31.06
N GLY A 674 31.47 -40.44 -32.32
CA GLY A 674 31.39 -41.39 -33.43
C GLY A 674 29.96 -41.88 -33.70
N ASP A 675 29.00 -40.96 -33.74
CA ASP A 675 27.57 -41.21 -33.97
C ASP A 675 26.92 -42.13 -32.92
N LYS A 676 27.44 -42.10 -31.69
CA LYS A 676 26.98 -42.93 -30.57
C LYS A 676 26.96 -42.13 -29.29
N VAL A 677 25.88 -42.25 -28.52
CA VAL A 677 25.78 -41.70 -27.16
C VAL A 677 26.63 -42.55 -26.22
N LEU A 678 27.49 -41.90 -25.43
CA LEU A 678 28.44 -42.57 -24.55
C LEU A 678 27.75 -43.29 -23.40
N ASN A 679 26.80 -42.62 -22.72
CA ASN A 679 25.99 -43.17 -21.63
C ASN A 679 24.52 -42.84 -21.88
N SER A 680 23.67 -43.86 -21.98
CA SER A 680 22.24 -43.61 -22.14
C SER A 680 21.62 -43.03 -20.88
N ALA A 681 20.62 -42.16 -21.05
CA ALA A 681 19.77 -41.75 -19.96
C ALA A 681 18.60 -42.71 -19.70
N PHE A 682 18.33 -43.66 -20.61
CA PHE A 682 17.12 -44.50 -20.60
C PHE A 682 17.39 -45.99 -20.31
N SER A 683 18.66 -46.38 -20.17
CA SER A 683 19.08 -47.74 -19.81
C SER A 683 20.54 -47.76 -19.33
N ASP A 684 21.05 -48.91 -18.90
CA ASP A 684 22.47 -49.16 -18.60
C ASP A 684 23.37 -49.27 -19.86
N SER A 685 22.83 -49.00 -21.05
CA SER A 685 23.56 -49.12 -22.30
C SER A 685 24.57 -47.98 -22.50
N GLN A 686 25.73 -48.33 -23.05
CA GLN A 686 26.81 -47.39 -23.38
C GLN A 686 27.25 -47.53 -24.83
N ASN A 687 27.73 -46.43 -25.43
CA ASN A 687 28.24 -46.39 -26.80
C ASN A 687 27.24 -46.92 -27.85
N ILE A 688 26.00 -46.45 -27.79
CA ILE A 688 24.88 -46.88 -28.63
C ILE A 688 24.42 -45.78 -29.61
N GLY A 689 23.98 -46.19 -30.80
CA GLY A 689 23.43 -45.29 -31.83
C GLY A 689 21.91 -45.07 -31.71
N SER A 690 21.25 -45.82 -30.83
CA SER A 690 19.84 -45.63 -30.46
C SER A 690 19.54 -46.43 -29.19
N ASP A 691 18.66 -45.93 -28.32
CA ASP A 691 18.22 -46.67 -27.13
C ASP A 691 16.78 -47.20 -27.29
N PRO A 692 16.58 -48.52 -27.49
CA PRO A 692 15.24 -49.11 -27.61
C PRO A 692 14.44 -49.07 -26.30
N ALA A 693 15.08 -48.83 -25.14
CA ALA A 693 14.37 -48.68 -23.86
C ALA A 693 13.43 -47.47 -23.88
N PHE A 694 13.74 -46.45 -24.69
CA PHE A 694 12.83 -45.34 -24.95
C PHE A 694 12.02 -45.59 -26.22
N ASN A 695 10.74 -45.93 -26.05
CA ASN A 695 9.80 -46.15 -27.16
C ASN A 695 8.36 -45.78 -26.78
N PHE A 696 7.58 -45.32 -27.75
CA PHE A 696 6.14 -45.08 -27.62
C PHE A 696 5.47 -45.12 -29.01
N GLU A 697 4.17 -45.46 -29.04
CA GLU A 697 3.39 -45.59 -30.28
C GLU A 697 2.31 -44.51 -30.46
N GLY A 698 1.85 -43.89 -29.37
CA GLY A 698 0.76 -42.92 -29.36
C GLY A 698 1.17 -41.54 -28.86
N ASN A 699 1.75 -41.45 -27.66
CA ASN A 699 2.13 -40.16 -27.08
C ASN A 699 3.36 -40.16 -26.17
N LEU A 700 3.94 -38.96 -26.04
CA LEU A 700 4.97 -38.61 -25.09
C LEU A 700 4.50 -37.40 -24.27
N GLU A 701 4.51 -37.53 -22.95
CA GLU A 701 4.32 -36.41 -22.02
C GLU A 701 5.64 -36.10 -21.31
N ILE A 702 6.01 -34.83 -21.25
CA ILE A 702 7.20 -34.35 -20.54
C ILE A 702 6.75 -33.29 -19.56
N THR A 703 7.03 -33.51 -18.27
CA THR A 703 6.84 -32.51 -17.22
C THR A 703 8.20 -31.98 -16.81
N CYS A 704 8.38 -30.66 -16.91
CA CYS A 704 9.58 -29.96 -16.46
C CYS A 704 9.24 -28.85 -15.47
N THR A 705 10.21 -28.48 -14.64
CA THR A 705 10.15 -27.25 -13.84
C THR A 705 11.16 -26.24 -14.38
N ILE A 706 10.70 -25.03 -14.70
CA ILE A 706 11.50 -23.88 -15.10
C ILE A 706 11.69 -22.97 -13.89
N ILE A 707 12.91 -22.52 -13.67
CA ILE A 707 13.26 -21.63 -12.56
C ILE A 707 14.14 -20.50 -13.12
N THR A 708 13.68 -19.26 -12.96
CA THR A 708 14.40 -18.06 -13.38
C THR A 708 14.93 -17.26 -12.18
N GLY A 709 15.84 -16.31 -12.45
CA GLY A 709 16.25 -15.30 -11.47
C GLY A 709 17.25 -15.75 -10.40
N VAL A 710 17.68 -17.01 -10.37
CA VAL A 710 18.65 -17.52 -9.38
C VAL A 710 19.69 -18.43 -10.04
N GLU A 711 20.97 -18.16 -9.78
CA GLU A 711 22.07 -19.01 -10.21
C GLU A 711 22.10 -20.30 -9.36
N VAL A 712 21.84 -21.44 -9.99
CA VAL A 712 21.82 -22.76 -9.34
C VAL A 712 23.24 -23.27 -9.06
N ALA A 713 24.19 -22.93 -9.92
CA ALA A 713 25.59 -23.33 -9.82
C ALA A 713 26.33 -22.41 -8.85
N ARG A 714 26.28 -22.74 -7.55
CA ARG A 714 26.85 -21.94 -6.48
C ARG A 714 27.29 -22.81 -5.30
N ALA A 715 27.89 -22.18 -4.30
CA ALA A 715 28.16 -22.80 -3.02
C ALA A 715 26.87 -23.02 -2.22
N TYR A 716 26.76 -24.17 -1.57
CA TYR A 716 25.70 -24.54 -0.63
C TYR A 716 26.31 -24.97 0.70
N THR A 717 25.58 -24.70 1.78
CA THR A 717 26.02 -24.97 3.15
C THR A 717 25.19 -26.08 3.76
N PRO A 718 25.80 -27.23 4.12
CA PRO A 718 25.14 -28.22 4.95
C PRO A 718 25.19 -27.83 6.43
N ASN A 719 24.03 -27.55 6.99
CA ASN A 719 23.83 -27.25 8.40
C ASN A 719 23.53 -28.56 9.14
N PHE A 720 24.29 -28.86 10.19
CA PHE A 720 23.96 -29.96 11.09
C PHE A 720 23.00 -29.46 12.17
N VAL A 721 21.90 -30.17 12.36
CA VAL A 721 20.86 -29.82 13.34
C VAL A 721 20.71 -30.97 14.31
N THR A 722 20.85 -30.69 15.60
CA THR A 722 20.54 -31.65 16.67
C THR A 722 19.90 -30.96 17.87
N ILE A 723 18.63 -31.30 18.14
CA ILE A 723 17.77 -30.63 19.11
C ILE A 723 17.41 -31.63 20.21
N ASN A 724 17.67 -31.23 21.46
CA ASN A 724 17.36 -32.02 22.65
C ASN A 724 15.85 -31.90 23.03
N PRO A 725 15.35 -32.71 23.97
CA PRO A 725 13.94 -32.71 24.36
C PRO A 725 13.45 -31.39 25.00
N ASP A 726 14.35 -30.57 25.52
CA ASP A 726 14.07 -29.26 26.11
C ASP A 726 14.15 -28.13 25.05
N TRP A 727 14.13 -28.48 23.75
CA TRP A 727 14.26 -27.55 22.61
C TRP A 727 15.61 -26.81 22.55
N GLY A 728 16.63 -27.32 23.24
CA GLY A 728 18.00 -26.81 23.20
C GLY A 728 18.81 -27.43 22.07
N GLY A 729 19.56 -26.60 21.35
CA GLY A 729 20.41 -26.99 20.22
C GLY A 729 20.66 -25.82 19.29
N ASP A 730 21.42 -26.06 18.23
CA ASP A 730 21.64 -25.10 17.15
C ASP A 730 20.92 -25.58 15.89
N TRP A 731 20.16 -24.67 15.27
CA TRP A 731 19.34 -24.93 14.08
C TRP A 731 20.09 -24.65 12.77
N ALA A 732 21.31 -24.13 12.84
CA ALA A 732 22.13 -23.77 11.70
C ALA A 732 23.63 -24.02 11.95
N TYR A 733 23.98 -25.07 12.71
CA TYR A 733 25.38 -25.33 13.03
C TYR A 733 26.16 -25.78 11.80
N ASN A 734 27.22 -25.04 11.47
CA ASN A 734 28.13 -25.37 10.38
C ASN A 734 29.55 -24.87 10.73
N GLN A 735 30.57 -25.68 10.44
CA GLN A 735 31.98 -25.36 10.75
C GLN A 735 32.69 -24.61 9.61
N GLY A 736 31.96 -23.83 8.82
CA GLY A 736 32.43 -23.21 7.58
C GLY A 736 32.52 -24.18 6.40
N ALA A 737 31.92 -25.36 6.50
CA ALA A 737 31.92 -26.36 5.43
C ALA A 737 30.90 -26.02 4.35
N THR A 738 31.29 -26.14 3.07
CA THR A 738 30.42 -25.90 1.91
C THR A 738 30.76 -26.87 0.78
N PHE A 739 29.80 -27.18 -0.09
CA PHE A 739 30.06 -27.79 -1.41
C PHE A 739 29.59 -26.86 -2.52
N ASN A 740 30.13 -27.06 -3.72
CA ASN A 740 29.65 -26.34 -4.90
C ASN A 740 28.79 -27.27 -5.75
N VAL A 741 27.67 -26.74 -6.24
CA VAL A 741 27.06 -27.27 -7.47
C VAL A 741 27.82 -26.63 -8.62
N LYS A 742 28.59 -27.43 -9.35
CA LYS A 742 29.37 -26.99 -10.51
C LYS A 742 28.54 -27.16 -11.77
N TYR A 743 28.52 -26.13 -12.62
CA TYR A 743 28.02 -26.23 -13.99
C TYR A 743 29.19 -26.15 -14.97
N GLU A 744 29.50 -27.26 -15.63
CA GLU A 744 30.61 -27.37 -16.57
C GLU A 744 30.22 -28.32 -17.70
N ASN A 745 30.64 -28.02 -18.93
CA ASN A 745 30.31 -28.81 -20.12
C ASN A 745 28.81 -29.12 -20.25
N PHE A 746 27.96 -28.16 -19.90
CA PHE A 746 26.50 -28.26 -19.95
C PHE A 746 25.91 -29.28 -18.95
N GLN A 747 26.63 -29.66 -17.89
CA GLN A 747 26.13 -30.58 -16.87
C GLN A 747 26.32 -30.03 -15.46
N TYR A 748 25.44 -30.44 -14.55
CA TYR A 748 25.51 -30.10 -13.12
C TYR A 748 26.12 -31.25 -12.33
N SER A 749 27.07 -30.95 -11.45
CA SER A 749 27.76 -31.94 -10.60
C SER A 749 28.09 -31.36 -9.23
N ILE A 750 28.41 -32.24 -8.27
CA ILE A 750 28.85 -31.84 -6.93
C ILE A 750 30.38 -31.79 -6.89
N GLU A 751 30.92 -30.70 -6.37
CA GLU A 751 32.33 -30.55 -6.02
C GLU A 751 32.48 -30.48 -4.49
N ASN A 752 33.45 -31.23 -3.94
CA ASN A 752 33.68 -31.41 -2.51
C ASN A 752 32.50 -32.10 -1.76
N PRO A 753 32.15 -33.35 -2.13
CA PRO A 753 30.94 -34.02 -1.60
C PRO A 753 31.07 -34.60 -0.19
N ILE A 754 32.28 -34.69 0.38
CA ILE A 754 32.55 -35.40 1.64
C ILE A 754 32.60 -34.42 2.80
N PHE A 755 31.86 -34.72 3.87
CA PHE A 755 31.74 -33.86 5.05
C PHE A 755 32.08 -34.60 6.34
N ASP A 756 32.66 -33.86 7.29
CA ASP A 756 32.97 -34.30 8.66
C ASP A 756 32.68 -33.13 9.60
N ILE A 757 31.48 -33.12 10.21
CA ILE A 757 30.99 -32.01 11.05
C ILE A 757 30.92 -32.49 12.50
N LYS A 758 31.65 -31.81 13.40
CA LYS A 758 31.62 -32.07 14.85
C LYS A 758 30.92 -30.93 15.59
N TYR A 759 29.81 -31.23 16.27
CA TYR A 759 29.10 -30.31 17.15
C TYR A 759 29.40 -30.63 18.62
N GLU A 760 29.77 -29.61 19.39
CA GLU A 760 30.11 -29.74 20.82
C GLU A 760 29.01 -29.13 21.69
N SER A 761 28.46 -29.92 22.62
CA SER A 761 27.40 -29.50 23.55
C SER A 761 27.33 -30.46 24.74
N ALA A 762 26.98 -29.93 25.91
CA ALA A 762 26.75 -30.70 27.13
C ALA A 762 25.26 -30.96 27.43
N ASN A 763 24.35 -30.45 26.59
CA ASN A 763 22.91 -30.42 26.87
C ASN A 763 22.12 -31.56 26.22
N HIS A 764 22.79 -32.58 25.67
CA HIS A 764 22.15 -33.60 24.84
C HIS A 764 22.17 -35.00 25.48
N ALA A 765 22.52 -35.11 26.77
CA ALA A 765 22.60 -36.39 27.48
C ALA A 765 21.26 -37.15 27.55
N ALA A 766 20.13 -36.42 27.44
CA ALA A 766 18.78 -37.01 27.44
C ALA A 766 18.37 -37.62 26.09
N GLY A 767 19.17 -37.44 25.03
CA GLY A 767 18.82 -37.84 23.66
C GLY A 767 18.49 -36.63 22.77
N ALA A 768 17.91 -36.93 21.60
CA ALA A 768 17.49 -35.92 20.63
C ALA A 768 16.06 -36.16 20.15
N ILE A 769 15.33 -35.08 19.90
CA ILE A 769 14.02 -35.11 19.22
C ILE A 769 14.17 -34.91 17.70
N MET A 770 15.26 -34.27 17.28
CA MET A 770 15.60 -34.03 15.88
C MET A 770 17.12 -34.09 15.72
N THR A 771 17.61 -34.87 14.76
CA THR A 771 19.01 -34.95 14.32
C THR A 771 19.03 -35.17 12.80
N PHE A 772 19.54 -34.20 12.04
CA PHE A 772 19.67 -34.30 10.59
C PHE A 772 20.69 -33.31 10.04
N VAL A 773 21.13 -33.54 8.80
CA VAL A 773 21.84 -32.53 8.01
C VAL A 773 20.81 -31.84 7.11
N GLN A 774 20.82 -30.52 7.06
CA GLN A 774 19.96 -29.71 6.20
C GLN A 774 20.79 -28.91 5.21
N VAL A 775 20.37 -28.85 3.95
CA VAL A 775 20.92 -27.93 2.96
C VAL A 775 19.79 -27.05 2.47
N ASP A 776 19.91 -25.74 2.72
CA ASP A 776 18.84 -24.80 2.45
C ASP A 776 18.65 -24.57 0.94
N ASP A 777 17.39 -24.40 0.52
CA ASP A 777 16.93 -24.12 -0.84
C ASP A 777 17.28 -25.12 -1.95
N ILE A 778 18.20 -26.05 -1.74
CA ILE A 778 18.72 -26.90 -2.82
C ILE A 778 17.68 -27.91 -3.35
N PHE A 779 16.75 -28.33 -2.49
CA PHE A 779 15.70 -29.28 -2.87
C PHE A 779 14.75 -28.68 -3.90
N ARG A 780 14.62 -27.35 -3.93
CA ARG A 780 13.88 -26.63 -4.98
C ARG A 780 14.45 -26.90 -6.37
N TYR A 781 15.76 -27.15 -6.52
CA TYR A 781 16.43 -27.40 -7.80
C TYR A 781 16.64 -28.89 -8.06
N PHE A 782 16.96 -29.65 -7.01
CA PHE A 782 17.36 -31.05 -7.09
C PHE A 782 16.54 -31.92 -6.10
N PRO A 783 15.23 -32.12 -6.35
CA PRO A 783 14.32 -32.80 -5.41
C PRO A 783 14.58 -34.31 -5.28
N LYS A 784 15.49 -34.85 -6.08
CA LYS A 784 15.90 -36.26 -6.06
C LYS A 784 17.39 -36.42 -5.77
N MET A 785 18.01 -35.43 -5.14
CA MET A 785 19.40 -35.54 -4.68
C MET A 785 19.53 -36.59 -3.58
N HIS A 786 20.73 -37.16 -3.45
CA HIS A 786 21.00 -38.25 -2.51
C HIS A 786 22.31 -38.03 -1.75
N ALA A 787 22.26 -38.27 -0.44
CA ALA A 787 23.43 -38.37 0.41
C ALA A 787 23.42 -39.66 1.24
N GLU A 788 24.61 -40.13 1.61
CA GLU A 788 24.80 -41.29 2.47
C GLU A 788 25.46 -40.87 3.78
N LEU A 789 24.99 -41.44 4.90
CA LEU A 789 25.66 -41.32 6.18
C LEU A 789 26.82 -42.31 6.24
N ASP A 790 28.05 -41.80 6.25
CA ASP A 790 29.28 -42.61 6.29
C ASP A 790 29.54 -43.14 7.71
N ASN A 791 29.55 -42.24 8.70
CA ASN A 791 29.78 -42.59 10.11
C ASN A 791 29.11 -41.58 11.06
N LEU A 792 28.75 -42.05 12.24
CA LEU A 792 28.30 -41.22 13.37
C LEU A 792 29.16 -41.50 14.59
N TYR A 793 29.56 -40.46 15.32
CA TYR A 793 30.25 -40.59 16.60
C TYR A 793 29.53 -39.81 17.70
N LEU A 794 29.42 -40.40 18.88
CA LEU A 794 28.90 -39.77 20.10
C LEU A 794 30.00 -39.82 21.15
N ASP A 795 30.37 -38.66 21.72
CA ASP A 795 31.49 -38.53 22.66
C ASP A 795 32.79 -39.18 22.14
N ASP A 796 33.10 -38.94 20.85
CA ASP A 796 34.22 -39.49 20.09
C ASP A 796 34.23 -41.04 19.93
N ALA A 797 33.18 -41.74 20.37
CA ALA A 797 32.97 -43.16 20.13
C ALA A 797 32.11 -43.39 18.87
N GLU A 798 32.55 -44.28 17.98
CA GLU A 798 31.80 -44.63 16.77
C GLU A 798 30.52 -45.40 17.08
N VAL A 799 29.41 -45.00 16.47
CA VAL A 799 28.13 -45.69 16.55
C VAL A 799 28.09 -46.76 15.47
N THR A 800 28.02 -48.03 15.89
CA THR A 800 28.01 -49.19 14.99
C THR A 800 26.71 -50.00 15.12
N GLY A 801 26.32 -50.70 14.05
CA GLY A 801 25.17 -51.63 14.09
C GLY A 801 23.80 -50.95 14.00
N TYR A 802 23.74 -49.69 13.56
CA TYR A 802 22.50 -49.00 13.24
C TYR A 802 21.89 -49.50 11.92
N ASP A 803 20.58 -49.33 11.76
CA ASP A 803 19.86 -49.68 10.54
C ASP A 803 19.95 -48.55 9.52
N ALA A 804 20.99 -48.59 8.67
CA ALA A 804 21.25 -47.55 7.68
C ALA A 804 20.07 -47.31 6.70
N THR A 805 19.18 -48.29 6.52
CA THR A 805 18.00 -48.15 5.63
C THR A 805 16.97 -47.14 6.17
N LYS A 806 17.10 -46.74 7.44
CA LYS A 806 16.25 -45.73 8.09
C LYS A 806 16.90 -44.34 8.15
N VAL A 807 18.08 -44.17 7.58
CA VAL A 807 18.65 -42.85 7.28
C VAL A 807 18.20 -42.48 5.88
N VAL A 808 17.42 -41.41 5.74
CA VAL A 808 16.69 -41.13 4.49
C VAL A 808 16.80 -39.70 4.03
N ASP A 809 16.81 -39.53 2.71
CA ASP A 809 16.61 -38.23 2.07
C ASP A 809 15.16 -37.77 2.24
N SER A 810 15.01 -36.52 2.65
CA SER A 810 13.72 -35.86 2.85
C SER A 810 13.82 -34.38 2.55
N ASN A 811 12.70 -33.69 2.70
CA ASN A 811 12.63 -32.25 2.48
C ASN A 811 11.72 -31.57 3.49
N ASP A 812 11.97 -30.29 3.68
CA ASP A 812 11.09 -29.37 4.39
C ASP A 812 10.97 -28.10 3.56
N GLY A 813 9.84 -27.98 2.84
CA GLY A 813 9.70 -27.02 1.76
C GLY A 813 10.79 -27.20 0.71
N ASN A 814 11.63 -26.18 0.55
CA ASN A 814 12.74 -26.11 -0.41
C ASN A 814 14.08 -26.65 0.14
N ASN A 815 14.12 -27.04 1.42
CA ASN A 815 15.35 -27.49 2.06
C ASN A 815 15.48 -29.00 1.91
N TYR A 816 16.69 -29.46 1.58
CA TYR A 816 17.03 -30.88 1.58
C TYR A 816 17.41 -31.31 3.00
N ARG A 817 17.07 -32.54 3.39
CA ARG A 817 17.50 -33.14 4.65
C ARG A 817 17.99 -34.58 4.48
N LEU A 818 19.16 -34.88 5.03
CA LEU A 818 19.58 -36.24 5.38
C LEU A 818 19.10 -36.51 6.81
N GLU A 819 17.96 -37.19 6.96
CA GLU A 819 17.34 -37.43 8.25
C GLU A 819 17.89 -38.66 8.95
N LEU A 820 18.44 -38.46 10.15
CA LEU A 820 18.83 -39.53 11.08
C LEU A 820 17.69 -39.79 12.08
N TRP A 821 17.09 -38.72 12.61
CA TRP A 821 15.86 -38.74 13.40
C TRP A 821 15.14 -37.38 13.31
N ASN A 822 13.82 -37.39 13.21
CA ASN A 822 12.99 -36.20 13.25
C ASN A 822 11.59 -36.62 13.69
N CYS A 823 11.19 -36.28 14.92
CA CYS A 823 9.86 -36.62 15.44
C CYS A 823 8.70 -35.91 14.70
N TYR A 824 9.01 -35.00 13.78
CA TYR A 824 8.06 -34.34 12.87
C TYR A 824 8.33 -34.65 11.38
N GLY A 825 9.34 -35.48 11.06
CA GLY A 825 9.79 -35.78 9.69
C GLY A 825 9.50 -37.20 9.25
N LYS A 826 10.14 -37.64 8.15
CA LYS A 826 9.92 -38.98 7.57
C LYS A 826 10.34 -40.09 8.51
N THR A 827 11.42 -39.88 9.25
CA THR A 827 11.96 -40.85 10.21
C THR A 827 11.03 -41.15 11.39
N LYS A 828 10.03 -40.29 11.67
CA LYS A 828 8.94 -40.60 12.61
C LYS A 828 8.14 -41.83 12.14
N ASP A 829 7.85 -41.90 10.84
CA ASP A 829 6.95 -42.90 10.27
C ASP A 829 7.67 -44.23 9.98
N ILE A 830 8.92 -44.17 9.53
CA ILE A 830 9.72 -45.36 9.20
C ILE A 830 10.57 -45.88 10.38
N GLY A 831 10.63 -45.11 11.47
CA GLY A 831 11.45 -45.36 12.64
C GLY A 831 12.87 -44.79 12.54
N CYS A 832 13.59 -44.76 13.67
CA CYS A 832 14.98 -44.29 13.73
C CYS A 832 15.97 -45.42 13.42
N ALA A 833 17.06 -45.09 12.74
CA ALA A 833 18.18 -45.99 12.50
C ALA A 833 18.89 -46.43 13.79
N PHE A 834 18.87 -45.59 14.83
CA PHE A 834 19.73 -45.71 16.01
C PHE A 834 19.03 -46.27 17.25
N GLY A 835 17.70 -46.34 17.27
CA GLY A 835 16.97 -46.70 18.49
C GLY A 835 15.45 -46.70 18.32
N THR A 836 14.75 -46.94 19.43
CA THR A 836 13.28 -46.83 19.49
C THR A 836 12.90 -45.58 20.28
N PRO A 837 12.00 -44.73 19.79
CA PRO A 837 11.66 -43.48 20.47
C PRO A 837 10.92 -43.73 21.79
N GLU A 838 11.30 -42.98 22.83
CA GLU A 838 10.56 -42.85 24.09
C GLU A 838 9.84 -41.50 24.10
N GLY A 839 8.55 -41.50 23.76
CA GLY A 839 7.87 -40.28 23.35
C GLY A 839 8.40 -39.81 22.00
N ASP A 840 8.87 -38.58 21.91
CA ASP A 840 9.49 -38.01 20.70
C ASP A 840 11.04 -38.16 20.69
N VAL A 841 11.62 -38.75 21.74
CA VAL A 841 13.07 -38.72 22.01
C VAL A 841 13.74 -40.04 21.63
N ILE A 842 14.85 -39.98 20.90
CA ILE A 842 15.79 -41.10 20.72
C ILE A 842 16.93 -40.94 21.72
N LYS A 843 16.96 -41.81 22.74
CA LYS A 843 17.99 -41.77 23.80
C LYS A 843 19.36 -42.20 23.27
N GLU A 844 19.38 -43.05 22.26
CA GLU A 844 20.59 -43.58 21.62
C GLU A 844 21.35 -42.51 20.81
N LEU A 845 20.74 -41.35 20.55
CA LEU A 845 21.40 -40.18 19.97
C LEU A 845 21.92 -39.19 21.03
N GLY A 846 21.87 -39.57 22.31
CA GLY A 846 22.35 -38.72 23.41
C GLY A 846 23.88 -38.71 23.55
N PHE A 847 24.43 -37.55 23.91
CA PHE A 847 25.86 -37.34 24.11
C PHE A 847 26.14 -36.31 25.20
N ASN A 848 27.32 -36.38 25.83
CA ASN A 848 27.71 -35.52 26.96
C ASN A 848 28.65 -34.37 26.59
N SER A 849 29.35 -34.51 25.46
CA SER A 849 30.41 -33.59 25.03
C SER A 849 30.29 -33.22 23.57
N SER A 850 30.09 -34.20 22.68
CA SER A 850 30.04 -33.94 21.25
C SER A 850 29.35 -35.03 20.45
N ILE A 851 28.85 -34.64 19.28
CA ILE A 851 28.37 -35.52 18.22
C ILE A 851 29.12 -35.15 16.94
N LYS A 852 29.54 -36.15 16.17
CA LYS A 852 30.23 -35.94 14.90
C LYS A 852 29.59 -36.78 13.81
N VAL A 853 29.18 -36.12 12.73
CA VAL A 853 28.54 -36.75 11.57
C VAL A 853 29.48 -36.69 10.38
N LYS A 854 29.66 -37.83 9.72
CA LYS A 854 30.34 -37.93 8.42
C LYS A 854 29.34 -38.38 7.38
N PHE A 855 29.25 -37.67 6.27
CA PHE A 855 28.31 -37.99 5.20
C PHE A 855 28.87 -37.55 3.85
N THR A 856 28.41 -38.23 2.79
CA THR A 856 28.83 -37.99 1.42
C THR A 856 27.63 -37.67 0.55
N LEU A 857 27.69 -36.56 -0.20
CA LEU A 857 26.69 -36.21 -1.22
C LEU A 857 27.02 -36.95 -2.54
N HIS A 858 26.18 -37.89 -2.96
CA HIS A 858 26.48 -38.75 -4.11
C HIS A 858 26.01 -38.19 -5.44
N SER A 859 24.82 -37.62 -5.48
CA SER A 859 24.22 -37.19 -6.74
C SER A 859 23.19 -36.07 -6.54
N LEU A 860 23.08 -35.20 -7.54
CA LEU A 860 22.04 -34.16 -7.61
C LEU A 860 20.71 -34.72 -8.16
N PHE A 861 20.81 -35.74 -9.02
CA PHE A 861 19.65 -36.37 -9.64
C PHE A 861 19.59 -37.85 -9.26
N ALA A 862 18.38 -38.41 -9.24
CA ALA A 862 18.17 -39.83 -9.01
C ALA A 862 19.02 -40.68 -9.98
N VAL A 863 19.64 -41.73 -9.44
CA VAL A 863 20.32 -42.77 -10.19
C VAL A 863 19.37 -43.97 -10.27
N PRO A 864 18.75 -44.25 -11.43
CA PRO A 864 17.84 -45.38 -11.58
C PRO A 864 18.55 -46.73 -11.38
N GLN A 865 17.79 -47.73 -10.93
CA GLN A 865 18.18 -49.14 -11.01
C GLN A 865 17.40 -49.76 -12.17
N TRP A 866 18.10 -50.26 -13.19
CA TRP A 866 17.51 -50.75 -14.44
C TRP A 866 17.16 -52.23 -14.44
#